data_AF-A0A2E8RYC7-F1
#
_entry.id   AF-A0A2E8RYC7-F1
#
_cell.length_a   1.000
_cell.length_b   1.000
_cell.length_c   1.000
_cell.angle_alpha   90.00
_cell.angle_beta   90.00
_cell.angle_gamma   90.00
#
_symmetry.space_group_name_H-M   'P 1'
#
loop_
_entity.id
_entity.type
_entity.pdbx_description
1 polymer ?
#
loop_
_entity_poly.entity_id
_entity_poly.type
_entity_poly.pdbx_seq_one_letter_code
_entity_poly.pdbx_strand_id
1 'polypeptide(L)'
;MESHTQGFRFSGRRAMSESDVAVATAGDELGTRIENPGQGPLYSPGKNELQLTIRALAIGCGLGALVCAMNLYFGLRTGWGIGGSLIAAILSYSFFQAFGSQRKFTPLETNIAQTAASAGGQMSLAAGLVACIPAMEMLRVMPDKDGVINRYGIPEFGYVELTLWAASVAYLGVFYAVPLRRQMILVEKLRFPTGTAAAHTILAMFSSGEDALRKARALVGWAIGAAVFTLAAFFFPELEHPPVQAWGGFLAMISLGFGTYVFARGNRELGLMFAVWALVLLWLGDRLPFAAMGVAGGYTFSLLMSPLMFGAGILIGPLVALSLGAGAIFSWGVLIPIVEAKGWVDGPSLSYATGGRGWILWVGVSIMVADALTQLALSWKTMLNSFRGIRSTDGPTEIPKNSMLREFAFFVEIGLLILLIGWLVFGLSGTTVLLAMALILGLGIGVVILEGFFSWLLPLIVLRDVLVGVGLAIWMFFGAPAARYVMAGVGLYIWIRVLMGGIRWYRNMTSGPKEDEVALEDPKQRIRNEWWILGLLAGTVLTAATSQIVFGIPVYLTLIAVALSAVLAMIATRATGETDINPIGGMGKVTQLVYGGIAPGNVSTNLMAAGITGAGATQAADMMQDLKTGHLLGASPRKQFVAQLVGVAVGILVCVPIYMLFMKANPWMINGETNPDALPVPAAHAWKAMATLLAGGFDQLPTHAEWGVVGGLLFGTMVPILRKLHPNWRFLPSGLAFGIAFIVPAFYSLAMLFGAVVFMIWKHYRPDDTKALGFAIASGLIAGEGLMGIVTAVMKMAGLGPISGHF
;
A
#
# COMPACT_ATOMS: atom_id res chain seq x y z
N MET A 1 -14.94 47.86 -57.62
CA MET A 1 -13.48 47.83 -57.34
C MET A 1 -13.06 49.08 -56.54
N GLU A 2 -13.33 49.24 -55.23
CA GLU A 2 -13.51 48.26 -54.15
C GLU A 2 -12.34 47.27 -54.00
N SER A 3 -11.92 46.76 -52.84
CA SER A 3 -12.09 47.10 -51.40
C SER A 3 -11.23 46.09 -50.59
N HIS A 4 -10.88 46.19 -49.30
CA HIS A 4 -10.88 47.26 -48.27
C HIS A 4 -9.67 46.95 -47.34
N THR A 5 -8.90 47.94 -46.87
CA THR A 5 -7.89 47.74 -45.79
C THR A 5 -7.99 48.82 -44.70
N GLN A 6 -8.81 48.53 -43.70
CA GLN A 6 -8.79 49.10 -42.34
C GLN A 6 -8.93 47.90 -41.38
N GLY A 7 -8.33 47.81 -40.20
CA GLY A 7 -7.61 48.82 -39.44
C GLY A 7 -8.20 48.90 -38.03
N PHE A 8 -7.65 48.16 -37.06
CA PHE A 8 -8.04 48.26 -35.65
C PHE A 8 -6.83 48.29 -34.72
N ARG A 9 -6.76 49.34 -33.89
CA ARG A 9 -5.73 49.55 -32.87
C ARG A 9 -6.16 48.96 -31.53
N PHE A 10 -5.17 48.62 -30.70
CA PHE A 10 -5.34 48.31 -29.29
C PHE A 10 -6.12 49.39 -28.52
N SER A 11 -7.02 48.97 -27.64
CA SER A 11 -7.38 49.71 -26.43
C SER A 11 -7.52 48.70 -25.28
N GLY A 12 -7.15 49.07 -24.05
CA GLY A 12 -7.36 48.21 -22.87
C GLY A 12 -6.14 47.64 -22.15
N ARG A 13 -4.99 48.35 -22.09
CA ARG A 13 -4.10 48.17 -20.92
C ARG A 13 -4.74 48.87 -19.72
N ARG A 14 -5.52 48.14 -18.92
CA ARG A 14 -5.75 48.53 -17.52
C ARG A 14 -4.38 48.55 -16.84
N ALA A 15 -4.04 49.64 -16.16
CA ALA A 15 -3.00 49.57 -15.15
C ALA A 15 -3.47 48.56 -14.10
N MET A 16 -2.63 47.58 -13.76
CA MET A 16 -2.92 46.69 -12.63
C MET A 16 -3.05 47.56 -11.38
N SER A 17 -4.13 47.38 -10.64
CA SER A 17 -4.25 47.99 -9.31
C SER A 17 -3.18 47.43 -8.38
N GLU A 18 -2.85 48.13 -7.29
CA GLU A 18 -1.94 47.58 -6.27
C GLU A 18 -2.44 46.23 -5.73
N SER A 19 -3.75 46.01 -5.70
CA SER A 19 -4.35 44.70 -5.40
C SER A 19 -4.09 43.64 -6.48
N ASP A 20 -4.15 43.99 -7.78
CA ASP A 20 -3.85 43.03 -8.86
C ASP A 20 -2.35 42.69 -8.88
N VAL A 21 -1.47 43.67 -8.64
CA VAL A 21 -0.03 43.46 -8.48
C VAL A 21 0.24 42.60 -7.25
N ALA A 22 -0.40 42.87 -6.11
CA ALA A 22 -0.24 42.08 -4.88
C ALA A 22 -0.74 40.63 -5.05
N VAL A 23 -1.82 40.40 -5.80
CA VAL A 23 -2.30 39.05 -6.14
C VAL A 23 -1.35 38.34 -7.11
N ALA A 24 -0.77 39.05 -8.09
CA ALA A 24 0.23 38.51 -9.00
C ALA A 24 1.54 38.15 -8.27
N THR A 25 2.07 39.03 -7.42
CA THR A 25 3.27 38.74 -6.62
C THR A 25 3.01 37.68 -5.55
N ALA A 26 1.82 37.64 -4.95
CA ALA A 26 1.44 36.51 -4.08
C ALA A 26 1.35 35.20 -4.86
N GLY A 27 0.94 35.23 -6.13
CA GLY A 27 0.93 34.09 -7.05
C GLY A 27 2.34 33.62 -7.42
N ASP A 28 3.27 34.52 -7.74
CA ASP A 28 4.67 34.22 -8.02
C ASP A 28 5.46 33.79 -6.77
N GLU A 29 5.18 34.37 -5.61
CA GLU A 29 5.69 33.87 -4.32
C GLU A 29 5.12 32.49 -3.99
N LEU A 30 3.85 32.21 -4.31
CA LEU A 30 3.33 30.85 -4.20
C LEU A 30 4.06 29.92 -5.18
N GLY A 31 4.22 30.33 -6.44
CA GLY A 31 4.89 29.55 -7.49
C GLY A 31 6.33 29.17 -7.13
N THR A 32 7.11 30.13 -6.67
CA THR A 32 8.51 29.90 -6.23
C THR A 32 8.59 29.06 -4.94
N ARG A 33 7.63 29.17 -4.02
CA ARG A 33 7.51 28.28 -2.84
C ARG A 33 7.00 26.87 -3.20
N ILE A 34 6.18 26.74 -4.24
CA ILE A 34 5.68 25.46 -4.78
C ILE A 34 6.83 24.63 -5.37
N GLU A 35 7.81 25.26 -6.02
CA GLU A 35 8.96 24.57 -6.60
C GLU A 35 10.06 24.20 -5.59
N ASN A 36 10.07 24.79 -4.38
CA ASN A 36 11.11 24.60 -3.37
C ASN A 36 10.55 24.15 -1.99
N PRO A 37 10.36 22.82 -1.75
CA PRO A 37 9.74 22.27 -0.54
C PRO A 37 10.46 22.52 0.80
N GLY A 38 11.58 23.25 0.80
CA GLY A 38 12.36 23.58 1.99
C GLY A 38 11.87 24.81 2.79
N GLN A 39 10.97 25.61 2.21
CA GLN A 39 10.55 26.94 2.71
C GLN A 39 9.24 26.94 3.52
N GLY A 40 9.26 26.34 4.72
CA GLY A 40 8.23 26.55 5.75
C GLY A 40 6.78 26.17 5.35
N PRO A 41 5.77 26.70 6.07
CA PRO A 41 4.37 26.54 5.70
C PRO A 41 4.01 27.33 4.43
N LEU A 42 3.24 26.71 3.54
CA LEU A 42 2.61 27.36 2.38
C LEU A 42 1.42 28.25 2.79
N TYR A 43 0.85 27.98 3.98
CA TYR A 43 -0.27 28.71 4.54
C TYR A 43 0.03 29.12 5.99
N SER A 44 -0.36 30.35 6.35
CA SER A 44 -0.20 30.90 7.70
C SER A 44 -1.58 31.04 8.36
N PRO A 45 -1.94 30.14 9.30
CA PRO A 45 -3.24 30.17 9.96
C PRO A 45 -3.55 31.48 10.70
N GLY A 46 -4.82 31.88 10.68
CA GLY A 46 -5.30 32.92 11.60
C GLY A 46 -5.26 32.45 13.06
N LYS A 47 -4.98 33.36 14.01
CA LYS A 47 -4.84 33.03 15.46
C LYS A 47 -5.98 32.19 16.05
N ASN A 48 -7.21 32.38 15.55
CA ASN A 48 -8.42 31.67 16.00
C ASN A 48 -9.06 30.83 14.87
N GLU A 49 -8.29 30.44 13.86
CA GLU A 49 -8.81 29.65 12.74
C GLU A 49 -9.19 28.23 13.20
N LEU A 50 -10.40 27.79 12.83
CA LEU A 50 -10.86 26.45 13.17
C LEU A 50 -10.06 25.40 12.40
N GLN A 51 -9.78 24.28 13.07
CA GLN A 51 -9.04 23.15 12.53
C GLN A 51 -9.80 21.86 12.90
N LEU A 52 -9.76 21.48 14.18
CA LEU A 52 -10.51 20.33 14.71
C LEU A 52 -11.93 20.74 15.06
N THR A 53 -12.91 20.22 14.32
CA THR A 53 -14.34 20.42 14.57
C THR A 53 -15.10 19.11 14.45
N ILE A 54 -16.24 19.00 15.15
CA ILE A 54 -17.10 17.81 15.07
C ILE A 54 -17.57 17.57 13.64
N ARG A 55 -17.87 18.64 12.87
CA ARG A 55 -18.23 18.54 11.45
C ARG A 55 -17.09 17.97 10.59
N ALA A 56 -15.85 18.41 10.81
CA ALA A 56 -14.69 17.88 10.09
C ALA A 56 -14.45 16.39 10.40
N LEU A 57 -14.57 15.99 11.68
CA LEU A 57 -14.47 14.58 12.06
C LEU A 57 -15.61 13.74 11.47
N ALA A 58 -16.86 14.20 11.53
CA ALA A 58 -18.01 13.47 11.00
C ALA A 58 -17.92 13.27 9.47
N ILE A 59 -17.59 14.33 8.73
CA ILE A 59 -17.38 14.27 7.27
C ILE A 59 -16.19 13.36 6.95
N GLY A 60 -15.06 13.55 7.65
CA GLY A 60 -13.87 12.73 7.46
C GLY A 60 -14.12 11.24 7.73
N CYS A 61 -14.84 10.90 8.79
CA CYS A 61 -15.19 9.52 9.11
C CYS A 61 -16.15 8.90 8.09
N GLY A 62 -17.16 9.64 7.63
CA GLY A 62 -18.08 9.18 6.58
C GLY A 62 -17.39 8.95 5.24
N LEU A 63 -16.47 9.85 4.87
CA LEU A 63 -15.63 9.68 3.67
C LEU A 63 -14.59 8.57 3.85
N GLY A 64 -14.04 8.40 5.05
CA GLY A 64 -13.11 7.31 5.37
C GLY A 64 -13.77 5.93 5.27
N ALA A 65 -15.04 5.80 5.69
CA ALA A 65 -15.85 4.61 5.48
C ALA A 65 -15.96 4.25 3.97
N LEU A 66 -16.23 5.27 3.14
CA LEU A 66 -16.35 5.16 1.68
C LEU A 66 -15.01 4.83 0.99
N VAL A 67 -13.90 5.43 1.43
CA VAL A 67 -12.56 5.09 0.93
C VAL A 67 -12.13 3.68 1.40
N CYS A 68 -12.52 3.27 2.60
CA CYS A 68 -12.22 1.94 3.13
C CYS A 68 -12.93 0.84 2.34
N ALA A 69 -14.22 1.03 2.06
CA ALA A 69 -15.03 0.21 1.16
C ALA A 69 -14.34 -0.01 -0.20
N MET A 70 -13.98 1.11 -0.85
CA MET A 70 -13.30 1.15 -2.13
C MET A 70 -11.95 0.41 -2.08
N ASN A 71 -11.10 0.70 -1.09
CA ASN A 71 -9.78 0.08 -0.95
C ASN A 71 -9.86 -1.43 -0.64
N LEU A 72 -10.92 -1.88 0.05
CA LEU A 72 -11.13 -3.29 0.33
C LEU A 72 -11.56 -4.06 -0.93
N TYR A 73 -12.52 -3.55 -1.69
CA TYR A 73 -12.92 -4.15 -2.98
C TYR A 73 -11.75 -4.15 -3.98
N PHE A 74 -11.08 -3.01 -4.13
CA PHE A 74 -9.90 -2.88 -4.98
C PHE A 74 -8.80 -3.86 -4.55
N GLY A 75 -8.42 -3.88 -3.27
CA GLY A 75 -7.33 -4.71 -2.77
C GLY A 75 -7.62 -6.20 -2.76
N LEU A 76 -8.88 -6.63 -2.64
CA LEU A 76 -9.27 -8.03 -2.84
C LEU A 76 -9.24 -8.45 -4.33
N ARG A 77 -9.40 -7.53 -5.28
CA ARG A 77 -9.19 -7.80 -6.72
C ARG A 77 -7.70 -7.74 -7.13
N THR A 78 -6.91 -6.79 -6.61
CA THR A 78 -5.56 -6.48 -7.12
C THR A 78 -4.41 -6.89 -6.20
N GLY A 79 -4.62 -6.97 -4.88
CA GLY A 79 -3.58 -7.26 -3.89
C GLY A 79 -2.78 -6.05 -3.38
N TRP A 80 -3.17 -4.82 -3.73
CA TRP A 80 -2.66 -3.60 -3.10
C TRP A 80 -3.78 -2.57 -2.94
N GLY A 81 -3.55 -1.47 -2.22
CA GLY A 81 -4.52 -0.38 -2.09
C GLY A 81 -3.98 0.95 -2.60
N ILE A 82 -4.84 1.96 -2.62
CA ILE A 82 -4.53 3.30 -3.16
C ILE A 82 -4.48 4.31 -2.01
N GLY A 83 -3.56 5.27 -2.10
CA GLY A 83 -3.38 6.33 -1.10
C GLY A 83 -4.64 7.20 -0.96
N GLY A 84 -5.11 7.38 0.28
CA GLY A 84 -6.39 8.04 0.56
C GLY A 84 -6.33 9.57 0.52
N SER A 85 -5.21 10.17 0.95
CA SER A 85 -5.14 11.59 1.33
C SER A 85 -5.59 12.59 0.24
N LEU A 86 -5.26 12.36 -1.05
CA LEU A 86 -5.66 13.27 -2.12
C LEU A 86 -7.15 13.17 -2.45
N ILE A 87 -7.69 11.94 -2.49
CA ILE A 87 -9.12 11.68 -2.72
C ILE A 87 -9.93 12.26 -1.56
N ALA A 88 -9.48 11.98 -0.34
CA ALA A 88 -10.02 12.51 0.90
C ALA A 88 -10.02 14.04 0.95
N ALA A 89 -8.97 14.71 0.46
CA ALA A 89 -8.92 16.17 0.37
C ALA A 89 -10.02 16.75 -0.55
N ILE A 90 -10.11 16.22 -1.78
CA ILE A 90 -11.08 16.69 -2.80
C ILE A 90 -12.51 16.42 -2.32
N LEU A 91 -12.79 15.21 -1.81
CA LEU A 91 -14.11 14.85 -1.30
C LEU A 91 -14.49 15.67 -0.06
N SER A 92 -13.56 15.89 0.88
CA SER A 92 -13.83 16.71 2.08
C SER A 92 -14.21 18.13 1.71
N TYR A 93 -13.45 18.78 0.81
CA TYR A 93 -13.78 20.13 0.32
C TYR A 93 -15.14 20.15 -0.38
N SER A 94 -15.38 19.19 -1.29
CA SER A 94 -16.63 19.10 -2.05
C SER A 94 -17.85 18.94 -1.14
N PHE A 95 -17.72 18.09 -0.11
CA PHE A 95 -18.78 17.87 0.86
C PHE A 95 -19.03 19.09 1.76
N PHE A 96 -17.97 19.78 2.19
CA PHE A 96 -18.09 21.06 2.89
C PHE A 96 -18.74 22.16 2.02
N GLN A 97 -18.48 22.17 0.71
CA GLN A 97 -19.07 23.13 -0.21
C GLN A 97 -20.56 22.85 -0.49
N ALA A 98 -20.96 21.58 -0.54
CA ALA A 98 -22.34 21.16 -0.82
C ALA A 98 -23.26 21.12 0.43
N PHE A 99 -22.72 20.69 1.58
CA PHE A 99 -23.49 20.40 2.81
C PHE A 99 -22.96 21.16 4.04
N GLY A 100 -22.08 22.13 3.83
CA GLY A 100 -21.56 22.98 4.91
C GLY A 100 -22.65 23.78 5.60
N SER A 101 -22.57 23.88 6.93
CA SER A 101 -23.28 24.90 7.71
C SER A 101 -23.06 26.30 7.13
N GLN A 102 -24.00 27.23 7.35
CA GLN A 102 -23.90 28.64 6.93
C GLN A 102 -22.58 29.33 7.36
N ARG A 103 -21.87 28.78 8.35
CA ARG A 103 -20.49 29.16 8.68
C ARG A 103 -19.47 28.63 7.66
N LYS A 104 -18.80 29.54 6.96
CA LYS A 104 -17.60 29.30 6.12
C LYS A 104 -16.62 28.32 6.82
N PHE A 105 -16.09 27.38 6.04
CA PHE A 105 -15.10 26.38 6.48
C PHE A 105 -13.69 26.79 6.03
N THR A 106 -12.66 26.13 6.56
CA THR A 106 -11.25 26.53 6.41
C THR A 106 -10.42 25.44 5.72
N PRO A 107 -9.25 25.79 5.14
CA PRO A 107 -8.27 24.80 4.66
C PRO A 107 -7.89 23.78 5.74
N LEU A 108 -7.86 24.23 7.00
CA LEU A 108 -7.47 23.42 8.15
C LEU A 108 -8.57 22.46 8.62
N GLU A 109 -9.85 22.85 8.53
CA GLU A 109 -10.97 21.91 8.70
C GLU A 109 -11.02 20.88 7.57
N THR A 110 -10.71 21.28 6.33
CA THR A 110 -10.56 20.35 5.21
C THR A 110 -9.41 19.37 5.43
N ASN A 111 -8.26 19.82 5.96
CA ASN A 111 -7.15 18.95 6.32
C ASN A 111 -7.52 17.95 7.44
N ILE A 112 -8.23 18.38 8.49
CA ILE A 112 -8.67 17.46 9.56
C ILE A 112 -9.66 16.41 9.03
N ALA A 113 -10.61 16.80 8.18
CA ALA A 113 -11.52 15.85 7.53
C ALA A 113 -10.74 14.88 6.62
N GLN A 114 -9.78 15.39 5.85
CA GLN A 114 -8.88 14.59 5.02
C GLN A 114 -8.07 13.58 5.85
N THR A 115 -7.52 13.98 6.99
CA THR A 115 -6.75 13.10 7.88
C THR A 115 -7.61 11.97 8.44
N ALA A 116 -8.78 12.29 8.99
CA ALA A 116 -9.70 11.25 9.47
C ALA A 116 -10.17 10.30 8.35
N ALA A 117 -10.36 10.82 7.13
CA ALA A 117 -10.75 10.03 5.97
C ALA A 117 -9.64 9.12 5.44
N SER A 118 -8.38 9.57 5.38
CA SER A 118 -7.26 8.69 4.97
C SER A 118 -7.04 7.59 6.01
N ALA A 119 -6.99 7.97 7.28
CA ALA A 119 -6.82 7.06 8.42
C ALA A 119 -7.86 5.92 8.43
N GLY A 120 -9.14 6.25 8.24
CA GLY A 120 -10.20 5.25 8.13
C GLY A 120 -10.12 4.47 6.82
N GLY A 121 -9.80 5.14 5.72
CA GLY A 121 -9.69 4.55 4.38
C GLY A 121 -8.57 3.52 4.20
N GLN A 122 -7.50 3.62 4.99
CA GLN A 122 -6.39 2.65 4.99
C GLN A 122 -6.64 1.44 5.91
N MET A 123 -7.72 1.39 6.70
CA MET A 123 -8.00 0.28 7.63
C MET A 123 -8.14 -1.08 6.97
N SER A 124 -8.63 -1.16 5.73
CA SER A 124 -8.69 -2.41 4.97
C SER A 124 -7.30 -3.02 4.70
N LEU A 125 -6.28 -2.18 4.48
CA LEU A 125 -4.89 -2.61 4.32
C LEU A 125 -4.23 -2.85 5.69
N ALA A 126 -4.38 -1.91 6.62
CA ALA A 126 -3.71 -1.94 7.91
C ALA A 126 -4.16 -3.11 8.79
N ALA A 127 -5.44 -3.48 8.77
CA ALA A 127 -5.95 -4.66 9.46
C ALA A 127 -5.60 -5.98 8.73
N GLY A 128 -4.93 -5.93 7.57
CA GLY A 128 -4.53 -7.12 6.81
C GLY A 128 -5.68 -7.86 6.11
N LEU A 129 -6.85 -7.21 5.98
CA LEU A 129 -8.08 -7.79 5.40
C LEU A 129 -8.00 -8.05 3.89
N VAL A 130 -6.93 -7.58 3.22
CA VAL A 130 -6.61 -7.92 1.81
C VAL A 130 -5.47 -8.94 1.68
N ALA A 131 -4.83 -9.32 2.78
CA ALA A 131 -3.58 -10.10 2.78
C ALA A 131 -3.59 -11.22 3.84
N CYS A 132 -3.08 -10.99 5.06
CA CYS A 132 -2.89 -12.08 6.04
C CYS A 132 -4.19 -12.72 6.54
N ILE A 133 -5.28 -11.96 6.69
CA ILE A 133 -6.57 -12.51 7.15
C ILE A 133 -7.20 -13.43 6.09
N PRO A 134 -7.40 -13.02 4.82
CA PRO A 134 -7.81 -13.95 3.78
C PRO A 134 -6.80 -15.07 3.52
N ALA A 135 -5.50 -14.89 3.79
CA ALA A 135 -4.51 -15.98 3.71
C ALA A 135 -4.74 -17.06 4.78
N MET A 136 -5.17 -16.66 5.99
CA MET A 136 -5.59 -17.60 7.03
C MET A 136 -6.87 -18.35 6.62
N GLU A 137 -7.86 -17.65 6.06
CA GLU A 137 -9.09 -18.31 5.58
C GLU A 137 -8.81 -19.29 4.42
N MET A 138 -7.94 -18.93 3.47
CA MET A 138 -7.44 -19.84 2.43
C MET A 138 -6.76 -21.10 2.96
N LEU A 139 -6.09 -21.03 4.12
CA LEU A 139 -5.41 -22.17 4.75
C LEU A 139 -6.38 -23.04 5.54
N ARG A 140 -7.53 -22.47 5.92
CA ARG A 140 -8.64 -23.15 6.57
C ARG A 140 -9.52 -23.89 5.57
N VAL A 141 -9.97 -23.24 4.50
CA VAL A 141 -11.06 -23.77 3.65
C VAL A 141 -10.59 -24.44 2.35
N MET A 142 -9.43 -24.08 1.80
CA MET A 142 -8.93 -24.74 0.59
C MET A 142 -8.11 -25.98 0.94
N PRO A 143 -8.15 -27.04 0.10
CA PRO A 143 -7.17 -28.11 0.17
C PRO A 143 -5.75 -27.57 -0.09
N ASP A 144 -4.76 -28.18 0.54
CA ASP A 144 -3.36 -28.03 0.15
C ASP A 144 -2.97 -28.97 -0.99
N LYS A 145 -1.68 -29.00 -1.35
CA LYS A 145 -1.13 -29.85 -2.42
C LYS A 145 -1.32 -31.36 -2.20
N ASP A 146 -1.54 -31.79 -0.95
CA ASP A 146 -1.77 -33.20 -0.59
C ASP A 146 -3.28 -33.49 -0.45
N GLY A 147 -4.15 -32.51 -0.78
CA GLY A 147 -5.61 -32.60 -0.65
C GLY A 147 -6.16 -32.35 0.76
N VAL A 148 -5.33 -31.96 1.73
CA VAL A 148 -5.75 -31.80 3.13
C VAL A 148 -6.38 -30.42 3.35
N ILE A 149 -7.63 -30.39 3.82
CA ILE A 149 -8.34 -29.18 4.23
C ILE A 149 -8.03 -28.89 5.71
N ASN A 150 -7.79 -27.62 6.05
CA ASN A 150 -7.47 -27.11 7.38
C ASN A 150 -6.33 -27.83 8.14
N ARG A 151 -5.24 -28.20 7.46
CA ARG A 151 -4.06 -28.88 8.08
C ARG A 151 -3.57 -28.19 9.37
N TYR A 152 -3.64 -26.87 9.42
CA TYR A 152 -3.10 -26.06 10.51
C TYR A 152 -4.08 -25.79 11.65
N GLY A 153 -5.30 -26.35 11.61
CA GLY A 153 -6.30 -26.21 12.69
C GLY A 153 -6.77 -24.77 12.90
N ILE A 154 -6.87 -23.98 11.82
CA ILE A 154 -7.25 -22.58 11.86
C ILE A 154 -8.75 -22.46 12.21
N PRO A 155 -9.13 -21.64 13.21
CA PRO A 155 -10.52 -21.42 13.60
C PRO A 155 -11.24 -20.48 12.63
N GLU A 156 -12.57 -20.40 12.75
CA GLU A 156 -13.35 -19.33 12.11
C GLU A 156 -13.11 -18.00 12.83
N PHE A 157 -12.91 -16.91 12.07
CA PHE A 157 -12.81 -15.57 12.63
C PHE A 157 -14.13 -14.82 12.44
N GLY A 158 -14.86 -14.62 13.52
CA GLY A 158 -16.08 -13.84 13.54
C GLY A 158 -15.83 -12.32 13.56
N TYR A 159 -16.93 -11.57 13.63
CA TYR A 159 -16.88 -10.11 13.70
C TYR A 159 -16.07 -9.60 14.90
N VAL A 160 -16.18 -10.26 16.06
CA VAL A 160 -15.52 -9.83 17.30
C VAL A 160 -14.01 -10.03 17.19
N GLU A 161 -13.59 -11.20 16.74
CA GLU A 161 -12.19 -11.60 16.56
C GLU A 161 -11.46 -10.67 15.58
N LEU A 162 -12.08 -10.41 14.43
CA LEU A 162 -11.53 -9.52 13.40
C LEU A 162 -11.53 -8.05 13.83
N THR A 163 -12.54 -7.60 14.58
CA THR A 163 -12.61 -6.23 15.12
C THR A 163 -11.54 -6.01 16.21
N LEU A 164 -11.37 -6.98 17.12
CA LEU A 164 -10.30 -6.96 18.12
C LEU A 164 -8.92 -6.98 17.47
N TRP A 165 -8.74 -7.79 16.42
CA TRP A 165 -7.49 -7.82 15.64
C TRP A 165 -7.20 -6.47 15.00
N ALA A 166 -8.14 -5.93 14.22
CA ALA A 166 -8.00 -4.65 13.54
C ALA A 166 -7.69 -3.51 14.53
N ALA A 167 -8.43 -3.45 15.66
CA ALA A 167 -8.17 -2.49 16.73
C ALA A 167 -6.80 -2.66 17.38
N SER A 168 -6.30 -3.90 17.53
CA SER A 168 -5.02 -4.16 18.17
C SER A 168 -3.81 -3.68 17.35
N VAL A 169 -3.86 -3.83 16.02
CA VAL A 169 -2.70 -3.52 15.15
C VAL A 169 -2.73 -2.11 14.55
N ALA A 170 -3.93 -1.55 14.28
CA ALA A 170 -4.06 -0.28 13.56
C ALA A 170 -3.41 0.92 14.27
N TYR A 171 -3.49 0.97 15.61
CA TYR A 171 -2.96 2.10 16.36
C TYR A 171 -1.43 2.08 16.50
N LEU A 172 -0.76 0.92 16.36
CA LEU A 172 0.71 0.83 16.50
C LEU A 172 1.43 1.79 15.54
N GLY A 173 1.05 1.80 14.26
CA GLY A 173 1.64 2.71 13.27
C GLY A 173 1.37 4.19 13.55
N VAL A 174 0.19 4.52 14.07
CA VAL A 174 -0.16 5.88 14.50
C VAL A 174 0.77 6.36 15.63
N PHE A 175 1.12 5.48 16.57
CA PHE A 175 2.09 5.82 17.62
C PHE A 175 3.54 5.85 17.12
N TYR A 176 3.93 4.98 16.17
CA TYR A 176 5.26 5.02 15.55
C TYR A 176 5.52 6.31 14.77
N ALA A 177 4.52 6.86 14.09
CA ALA A 177 4.67 8.10 13.32
C ALA A 177 5.02 9.33 14.17
N VAL A 178 4.63 9.37 15.45
CA VAL A 178 4.81 10.55 16.32
C VAL A 178 6.29 10.95 16.51
N PRO A 179 7.21 10.05 16.95
CA PRO A 179 8.64 10.38 16.98
C PRO A 179 9.21 10.62 15.57
N LEU A 180 8.83 9.80 14.57
CA LEU A 180 9.34 9.91 13.20
C LEU A 180 9.07 11.28 12.54
N ARG A 181 7.97 11.94 12.93
CA ARG A 181 7.61 13.28 12.44
C ARG A 181 8.73 14.31 12.59
N ARG A 182 9.39 14.37 13.77
CA ARG A 182 10.44 15.37 14.03
C ARG A 182 11.56 15.20 13.01
N GLN A 183 12.05 13.98 12.88
CA GLN A 183 13.20 13.67 12.08
C GLN A 183 12.90 13.75 10.57
N MET A 184 11.82 13.15 10.10
CA MET A 184 11.53 13.06 8.65
C MET A 184 10.88 14.31 8.05
N ILE A 185 10.04 15.05 8.80
CA ILE A 185 9.33 16.23 8.28
C ILE A 185 10.02 17.54 8.65
N LEU A 186 10.50 17.70 9.90
CA LEU A 186 11.09 18.97 10.34
C LEU A 186 12.60 19.06 10.05
N VAL A 187 13.36 17.99 10.37
CA VAL A 187 14.83 17.98 10.21
C VAL A 187 15.22 17.67 8.76
N GLU A 188 14.81 16.51 8.23
CA GLU A 188 15.19 16.06 6.88
C GLU A 188 14.32 16.64 5.77
N LYS A 189 13.16 17.20 6.11
CA LYS A 189 12.21 17.82 5.17
C LYS A 189 11.85 16.92 3.98
N LEU A 190 11.72 15.60 4.20
CA LEU A 190 11.35 14.63 3.17
C LEU A 190 10.09 15.07 2.41
N ARG A 191 10.01 14.67 1.14
CA ARG A 191 9.01 15.22 0.20
C ARG A 191 7.59 14.80 0.56
N PHE A 192 7.37 13.52 0.88
CA PHE A 192 6.03 12.92 1.06
C PHE A 192 5.09 13.36 -0.07
N PRO A 193 5.30 12.84 -1.30
CA PRO A 193 4.73 13.43 -2.52
C PRO A 193 3.20 13.54 -2.50
N THR A 194 2.47 12.52 -2.07
CA THR A 194 1.01 12.55 -1.92
C THR A 194 0.55 13.58 -0.87
N GLY A 195 1.20 13.64 0.30
CA GLY A 195 0.85 14.64 1.34
C GLY A 195 1.12 16.09 0.89
N THR A 196 2.23 16.30 0.17
CA THR A 196 2.53 17.60 -0.46
C THR A 196 1.49 17.94 -1.55
N ALA A 197 1.13 17.00 -2.42
CA ALA A 197 0.10 17.20 -3.43
C ALA A 197 -1.29 17.47 -2.82
N ALA A 198 -1.63 16.83 -1.69
CA ALA A 198 -2.85 17.10 -0.94
C ALA A 198 -2.87 18.53 -0.38
N ALA A 199 -1.76 19.04 0.17
CA ALA A 199 -1.68 20.43 0.65
C ALA A 199 -1.89 21.45 -0.47
N HIS A 200 -1.19 21.29 -1.60
CA HIS A 200 -1.39 22.13 -2.78
C HIS A 200 -2.82 22.05 -3.31
N THR A 201 -3.42 20.86 -3.31
CA THR A 201 -4.80 20.66 -3.78
C THR A 201 -5.82 21.35 -2.87
N ILE A 202 -5.65 21.26 -1.54
CA ILE A 202 -6.49 21.99 -0.59
C ILE A 202 -6.39 23.50 -0.85
N LEU A 203 -5.16 24.06 -0.91
CA LEU A 203 -4.99 25.51 -1.14
C LEU A 203 -5.56 25.97 -2.49
N ALA A 204 -5.31 25.21 -3.58
CA ALA A 204 -5.84 25.52 -4.91
C ALA A 204 -7.37 25.56 -4.95
N MET A 205 -8.05 24.73 -4.16
CA MET A 205 -9.51 24.75 -4.07
C MET A 205 -10.06 25.97 -3.32
N PHE A 206 -9.28 26.55 -2.40
CA PHE A 206 -9.64 27.80 -1.72
C PHE A 206 -9.25 29.07 -2.50
N SER A 207 -8.28 29.02 -3.41
CA SER A 207 -7.90 30.15 -4.27
C SER A 207 -8.72 30.23 -5.57
N SER A 208 -9.05 29.09 -6.19
CA SER A 208 -9.88 28.99 -7.40
C SER A 208 -11.08 28.07 -7.17
N GLY A 209 -12.20 28.66 -6.72
CA GLY A 209 -13.44 27.92 -6.46
C GLY A 209 -14.05 27.28 -7.71
N GLU A 210 -13.79 27.81 -8.89
CA GLU A 210 -14.27 27.24 -10.16
C GLU A 210 -13.51 25.96 -10.55
N ASP A 211 -12.18 25.95 -10.38
CA ASP A 211 -11.38 24.73 -10.56
C ASP A 211 -11.74 23.64 -9.54
N ALA A 212 -12.03 24.05 -8.30
CA ALA A 212 -12.53 23.14 -7.26
C ALA A 212 -13.84 22.47 -7.68
N LEU A 213 -14.82 23.27 -8.12
CA LEU A 213 -16.11 22.79 -8.62
C LEU A 213 -15.96 21.92 -9.87
N ARG A 214 -15.05 22.26 -10.80
CA ARG A 214 -14.77 21.46 -12.00
C ARG A 214 -14.21 20.08 -11.64
N LYS A 215 -13.27 20.01 -10.69
CA LYS A 215 -12.72 18.75 -10.16
C LYS A 215 -13.78 17.93 -9.42
N ALA A 216 -14.57 18.56 -8.55
CA ALA A 216 -15.65 17.92 -7.79
C ALA A 216 -16.71 17.31 -8.72
N ARG A 217 -17.18 18.09 -9.71
CA ARG A 217 -18.15 17.62 -10.72
C ARG A 217 -17.59 16.48 -11.57
N ALA A 218 -16.32 16.54 -11.96
CA ALA A 218 -15.67 15.45 -12.68
C ALA A 218 -15.64 14.17 -11.83
N LEU A 219 -15.17 14.24 -10.58
CA LEU A 219 -15.13 13.09 -9.67
C LEU A 219 -16.53 12.48 -9.48
N VAL A 220 -17.51 13.29 -9.10
CA VAL A 220 -18.89 12.80 -8.86
C VAL A 220 -19.54 12.27 -10.14
N GLY A 221 -19.39 12.94 -11.27
CA GLY A 221 -19.95 12.50 -12.55
C GLY A 221 -19.37 11.16 -13.02
N TRP A 222 -18.06 10.98 -12.94
CA TRP A 222 -17.41 9.71 -13.29
C TRP A 222 -17.66 8.62 -12.24
N ALA A 223 -17.87 8.96 -10.97
CA ALA A 223 -18.31 8.01 -9.95
C ALA A 223 -19.74 7.50 -10.21
N ILE A 224 -20.68 8.39 -10.55
CA ILE A 224 -22.05 7.99 -10.92
C ILE A 224 -22.01 7.13 -12.19
N GLY A 225 -21.25 7.54 -13.21
CA GLY A 225 -21.08 6.77 -14.45
C GLY A 225 -20.52 5.37 -14.20
N ALA A 226 -19.46 5.24 -13.40
CA ALA A 226 -18.88 3.96 -13.03
C ALA A 226 -19.82 3.11 -12.17
N ALA A 227 -20.57 3.71 -11.23
CA ALA A 227 -21.55 3.01 -10.42
C ALA A 227 -22.71 2.46 -11.27
N VAL A 228 -23.26 3.27 -12.18
CA VAL A 228 -24.32 2.85 -13.13
C VAL A 228 -23.82 1.75 -14.05
N PHE A 229 -22.60 1.89 -14.59
CA PHE A 229 -21.97 0.85 -15.41
C PHE A 229 -21.81 -0.47 -14.63
N THR A 230 -21.32 -0.41 -13.39
CA THR A 230 -21.09 -1.60 -12.54
C THR A 230 -22.40 -2.29 -12.19
N LEU A 231 -23.47 -1.52 -11.92
CA LEU A 231 -24.80 -2.06 -11.67
C LEU A 231 -25.40 -2.71 -12.93
N ALA A 232 -25.19 -2.10 -14.10
CA ALA A 232 -25.60 -2.69 -15.38
C ALA A 232 -24.83 -3.99 -15.65
N ALA A 233 -23.51 -4.00 -15.43
CA ALA A 233 -22.65 -5.17 -15.62
C ALA A 233 -23.00 -6.34 -14.68
N PHE A 234 -23.51 -6.07 -13.48
CA PHE A 234 -24.02 -7.11 -12.58
C PHE A 234 -25.22 -7.89 -13.18
N PHE A 235 -26.10 -7.19 -13.90
CA PHE A 235 -27.26 -7.80 -14.56
C PHE A 235 -26.95 -8.31 -15.98
N PHE A 236 -25.95 -7.72 -16.65
CA PHE A 236 -25.48 -8.04 -18.00
C PHE A 236 -23.95 -8.22 -17.98
N PRO A 237 -23.42 -9.39 -17.56
CA PRO A 237 -21.98 -9.64 -17.39
C PRO A 237 -21.15 -9.40 -18.65
N GLU A 238 -21.78 -9.47 -19.82
CA GLU A 238 -21.21 -9.18 -21.14
C GLU A 238 -20.75 -7.72 -21.27
N LEU A 239 -21.16 -6.82 -20.37
CA LEU A 239 -20.65 -5.46 -20.29
C LEU A 239 -19.26 -5.39 -19.64
N GLU A 240 -19.00 -6.12 -18.56
CA GLU A 240 -17.66 -6.19 -17.90
C GLU A 240 -16.73 -7.14 -18.66
N HIS A 241 -17.28 -8.24 -19.19
CA HIS A 241 -16.58 -9.27 -19.96
C HIS A 241 -17.20 -9.48 -21.35
N PRO A 242 -17.00 -8.55 -22.29
CA PRO A 242 -17.59 -8.67 -23.62
C PRO A 242 -17.03 -9.89 -24.37
N PRO A 243 -17.87 -10.67 -25.08
CA PRO A 243 -17.46 -11.90 -25.75
C PRO A 243 -16.64 -11.57 -27.00
N VAL A 244 -15.34 -11.29 -26.83
CA VAL A 244 -14.42 -10.87 -27.91
C VAL A 244 -14.37 -11.88 -29.06
N GLN A 245 -14.61 -13.16 -28.77
CA GLN A 245 -14.74 -14.24 -29.75
C GLN A 245 -15.88 -14.01 -30.75
N ALA A 246 -16.96 -13.32 -30.34
CA ALA A 246 -18.10 -12.96 -31.20
C ALA A 246 -17.94 -11.58 -31.87
N TRP A 247 -16.85 -10.84 -31.64
CA TRP A 247 -16.70 -9.47 -32.15
C TRP A 247 -16.55 -9.38 -33.67
N GLY A 248 -16.11 -10.45 -34.35
CA GLY A 248 -16.11 -10.49 -35.82
C GLY A 248 -17.51 -10.27 -36.39
N GLY A 249 -18.51 -10.98 -35.84
CA GLY A 249 -19.92 -10.81 -36.19
C GLY A 249 -20.48 -9.44 -35.80
N PHE A 250 -20.18 -8.96 -34.59
CA PHE A 250 -20.64 -7.65 -34.10
C PHE A 250 -20.11 -6.47 -34.93
N LEU A 251 -18.80 -6.46 -35.23
CA LEU A 251 -18.16 -5.42 -36.05
C LEU A 251 -18.64 -5.50 -37.50
N ALA A 252 -18.87 -6.70 -38.05
CA ALA A 252 -19.51 -6.85 -39.35
C ALA A 252 -20.94 -6.28 -39.37
N MET A 253 -21.73 -6.51 -38.32
CA MET A 253 -23.05 -5.91 -38.15
C MET A 253 -23.01 -4.37 -38.14
N ILE A 254 -22.06 -3.78 -37.41
CA ILE A 254 -21.85 -2.32 -37.40
C ILE A 254 -21.45 -1.82 -38.79
N SER A 255 -20.53 -2.52 -39.47
CA SER A 255 -20.09 -2.18 -40.83
C SER A 255 -21.25 -2.27 -41.84
N LEU A 256 -22.11 -3.29 -41.75
CA LEU A 256 -23.33 -3.40 -42.56
C LEU A 256 -24.36 -2.30 -42.25
N GLY A 257 -24.59 -2.00 -40.97
CA GLY A 257 -25.52 -0.94 -40.55
C GLY A 257 -25.06 0.46 -41.00
N PHE A 258 -23.77 0.76 -40.87
CA PHE A 258 -23.21 2.00 -41.36
C PHE A 258 -23.17 2.04 -42.90
N GLY A 259 -22.81 0.93 -43.55
CA GLY A 259 -22.78 0.80 -45.01
C GLY A 259 -24.15 1.00 -45.64
N THR A 260 -25.20 0.39 -45.09
CA THR A 260 -26.59 0.58 -45.54
C THR A 260 -27.08 2.01 -45.32
N TYR A 261 -26.75 2.64 -44.19
CA TYR A 261 -27.03 4.07 -43.94
C TYR A 261 -26.34 4.99 -44.97
N VAL A 262 -25.05 4.77 -45.24
CA VAL A 262 -24.27 5.54 -46.22
C VAL A 262 -24.79 5.32 -47.66
N PHE A 263 -25.16 4.09 -48.01
CA PHE A 263 -25.76 3.74 -49.29
C PHE A 263 -27.11 4.45 -49.49
N ALA A 264 -27.98 4.44 -48.46
CA ALA A 264 -29.27 5.13 -48.48
C ALA A 264 -29.14 6.67 -48.56
N ARG A 265 -28.03 7.24 -48.06
CA ARG A 265 -27.66 8.66 -48.22
C ARG A 265 -27.10 9.02 -49.60
N GLY A 266 -27.00 8.06 -50.52
CA GLY A 266 -26.63 8.28 -51.93
C GLY A 266 -25.17 7.95 -52.28
N ASN A 267 -24.28 7.73 -51.30
CA ASN A 267 -22.90 7.32 -51.58
C ASN A 267 -22.83 5.79 -51.69
N ARG A 268 -23.20 5.28 -52.87
CA ARG A 268 -23.34 3.83 -53.14
C ARG A 268 -22.01 3.09 -53.07
N GLU A 269 -20.92 3.69 -53.55
CA GLU A 269 -19.58 3.08 -53.54
C GLU A 269 -19.08 2.89 -52.12
N LEU A 270 -19.17 3.93 -51.28
CA LEU A 270 -18.74 3.86 -49.89
C LEU A 270 -19.63 2.88 -49.09
N GLY A 271 -20.94 2.87 -49.34
CA GLY A 271 -21.86 1.92 -48.71
C GLY A 271 -21.58 0.46 -49.08
N LEU A 272 -21.28 0.17 -50.36
CA LEU A 272 -20.85 -1.15 -50.82
C LEU A 272 -19.48 -1.54 -50.23
N MET A 273 -18.54 -0.59 -50.12
CA MET A 273 -17.25 -0.84 -49.49
C MET A 273 -17.40 -1.29 -48.03
N PHE A 274 -18.31 -0.67 -47.26
CA PHE A 274 -18.63 -1.10 -45.89
C PHE A 274 -19.34 -2.46 -45.82
N ALA A 275 -20.15 -2.83 -46.82
CA ALA A 275 -20.73 -4.17 -46.92
C ALA A 275 -19.67 -5.24 -47.25
N VAL A 276 -18.71 -4.94 -48.15
CA VAL A 276 -17.55 -5.80 -48.42
C VAL A 276 -16.68 -5.93 -47.17
N TRP A 277 -16.42 -4.84 -46.44
CA TRP A 277 -15.72 -4.89 -45.15
C TRP A 277 -16.44 -5.74 -44.11
N ALA A 278 -17.78 -5.75 -44.08
CA ALA A 278 -18.53 -6.64 -43.20
C ALA A 278 -18.35 -8.12 -43.57
N LEU A 279 -18.39 -8.47 -44.86
CA LEU A 279 -18.11 -9.82 -45.32
C LEU A 279 -16.66 -10.25 -45.03
N VAL A 280 -15.71 -9.32 -45.17
CA VAL A 280 -14.31 -9.52 -44.75
C VAL A 280 -14.21 -9.73 -43.24
N LEU A 281 -14.92 -8.94 -42.42
CA LEU A 281 -14.96 -9.10 -40.95
C LEU A 281 -15.62 -10.41 -40.50
N LEU A 282 -16.62 -10.91 -41.22
CA LEU A 282 -17.20 -12.25 -40.98
C LEU A 282 -16.22 -13.35 -41.37
N TRP A 283 -15.65 -13.29 -42.58
CA TRP A 283 -14.67 -14.26 -43.07
C TRP A 283 -13.38 -14.28 -42.23
N LEU A 284 -13.01 -13.13 -41.67
CA LEU A 284 -11.92 -13.00 -40.71
C LEU A 284 -12.35 -13.31 -39.28
N GLY A 285 -13.63 -13.31 -38.91
CA GLY A 285 -14.07 -13.60 -37.54
C GLY A 285 -13.54 -14.95 -37.03
N ASP A 286 -13.60 -15.96 -37.90
CA ASP A 286 -13.11 -17.31 -37.65
C ASP A 286 -11.60 -17.49 -37.96
N ARG A 287 -10.89 -16.45 -38.45
CA ARG A 287 -9.53 -16.57 -39.04
C ARG A 287 -8.49 -15.53 -38.57
N LEU A 288 -8.90 -14.40 -38.02
CA LEU A 288 -8.08 -13.47 -37.23
C LEU A 288 -7.82 -14.09 -35.83
N PRO A 289 -6.99 -13.51 -34.96
CA PRO A 289 -6.63 -14.11 -33.67
C PRO A 289 -7.77 -14.08 -32.63
N PHE A 290 -9.04 -14.13 -33.03
CA PHE A 290 -10.18 -14.31 -32.12
C PHE A 290 -10.23 -15.74 -31.56
N ALA A 291 -9.87 -16.75 -32.36
CA ALA A 291 -9.61 -18.11 -31.85
C ALA A 291 -8.39 -18.14 -30.92
N ALA A 292 -7.34 -17.37 -31.24
CA ALA A 292 -6.18 -17.21 -30.36
C ALA A 292 -6.52 -16.41 -29.08
N MET A 293 -7.49 -15.49 -29.11
CA MET A 293 -8.07 -14.84 -27.93
C MET A 293 -8.98 -15.77 -27.14
N GLY A 294 -9.56 -16.81 -27.75
CA GLY A 294 -10.23 -17.90 -27.05
C GLY A 294 -9.23 -18.73 -26.23
N VAL A 295 -8.14 -19.17 -26.87
CA VAL A 295 -7.03 -19.87 -26.20
C VAL A 295 -6.37 -18.97 -25.14
N ALA A 296 -6.10 -17.70 -25.46
CA ALA A 296 -5.54 -16.75 -24.51
C ALA A 296 -6.51 -16.40 -23.37
N GLY A 297 -7.83 -16.45 -23.61
CA GLY A 297 -8.86 -16.34 -22.58
C GLY A 297 -8.75 -17.44 -21.52
N GLY A 298 -8.38 -18.66 -21.92
CA GLY A 298 -8.01 -19.75 -20.99
C GLY A 298 -6.83 -19.41 -20.08
N TYR A 299 -5.93 -18.55 -20.54
CA TYR A 299 -4.82 -17.96 -19.76
C TYR A 299 -5.15 -16.56 -19.21
N THR A 300 -6.42 -16.22 -19.03
CA THR A 300 -6.92 -14.94 -18.49
C THR A 300 -6.70 -13.68 -19.35
N PHE A 301 -6.34 -13.81 -20.64
CA PHE A 301 -6.33 -12.68 -21.59
C PHE A 301 -7.74 -12.44 -22.15
N SER A 302 -8.63 -11.91 -21.31
CA SER A 302 -9.92 -11.35 -21.73
C SER A 302 -9.87 -9.82 -21.74
N LEU A 303 -10.79 -9.20 -22.48
CA LEU A 303 -11.05 -7.78 -22.33
C LEU A 303 -11.87 -7.60 -21.05
N LEU A 304 -11.36 -6.80 -20.10
CA LEU A 304 -12.09 -6.40 -18.89
C LEU A 304 -12.46 -4.92 -19.00
N MET A 305 -13.76 -4.63 -19.03
CA MET A 305 -14.29 -3.27 -18.92
C MET A 305 -14.62 -2.97 -17.46
N SER A 306 -13.59 -2.71 -16.65
CA SER A 306 -13.73 -2.24 -15.27
C SER A 306 -13.35 -0.75 -15.19
N PRO A 307 -14.31 0.15 -14.91
CA PRO A 307 -14.06 1.54 -14.55
C PRO A 307 -12.93 1.71 -13.52
N LEU A 308 -12.91 0.90 -12.46
CA LEU A 308 -11.92 0.94 -11.39
C LEU A 308 -10.52 0.55 -11.87
N MET A 309 -10.39 -0.47 -12.72
CA MET A 309 -9.08 -0.86 -13.26
C MET A 309 -8.55 0.16 -14.26
N PHE A 310 -9.43 0.72 -15.08
CA PHE A 310 -9.10 1.83 -15.97
C PHE A 310 -8.64 3.07 -15.17
N GLY A 311 -9.38 3.46 -14.14
CA GLY A 311 -9.03 4.54 -13.22
C GLY A 311 -7.70 4.28 -12.48
N ALA A 312 -7.48 3.06 -12.00
CA ALA A 312 -6.22 2.69 -11.36
C ALA A 312 -5.03 2.82 -12.33
N GLY A 313 -5.20 2.45 -13.60
CA GLY A 313 -4.24 2.67 -14.67
C GLY A 313 -3.85 4.14 -14.86
N ILE A 314 -4.81 5.06 -14.76
CA ILE A 314 -4.56 6.51 -14.79
C ILE A 314 -3.71 6.94 -13.58
N LEU A 315 -3.98 6.42 -12.38
CA LEU A 315 -3.28 6.82 -11.14
C LEU A 315 -1.86 6.27 -11.03
N ILE A 316 -1.65 4.98 -11.28
CA ILE A 316 -0.33 4.32 -11.11
C ILE A 316 0.69 4.76 -12.17
N GLY A 317 0.21 5.37 -13.25
CA GLY A 317 1.04 5.91 -14.32
C GLY A 317 1.65 4.86 -15.25
N PRO A 318 2.23 5.32 -16.37
CA PRO A 318 2.54 4.44 -17.49
C PRO A 318 3.66 3.44 -17.20
N LEU A 319 4.67 3.78 -16.39
CA LEU A 319 5.77 2.85 -16.10
C LEU A 319 5.30 1.61 -15.33
N VAL A 320 4.44 1.81 -14.33
CA VAL A 320 3.87 0.72 -13.52
C VAL A 320 2.92 -0.11 -14.38
N ALA A 321 2.04 0.54 -15.15
CA ALA A 321 1.08 -0.14 -16.01
C ALA A 321 1.72 -0.92 -17.18
N LEU A 322 2.78 -0.37 -17.80
CA LEU A 322 3.60 -1.10 -18.78
C LEU A 322 4.33 -2.30 -18.16
N SER A 323 4.80 -2.16 -16.92
CA SER A 323 5.43 -3.28 -16.19
C SER A 323 4.43 -4.38 -15.84
N LEU A 324 3.20 -4.02 -15.45
CA LEU A 324 2.08 -4.95 -15.24
C LEU A 324 1.71 -5.67 -16.55
N GLY A 325 1.55 -4.93 -17.65
CA GLY A 325 1.23 -5.52 -18.95
C GLY A 325 2.33 -6.45 -19.48
N ALA A 326 3.59 -6.02 -19.42
CA ALA A 326 4.73 -6.85 -19.83
C ALA A 326 4.89 -8.10 -18.94
N GLY A 327 4.70 -7.94 -17.62
CA GLY A 327 4.68 -9.05 -16.68
C GLY A 327 3.56 -10.03 -16.99
N ALA A 328 2.35 -9.55 -17.31
CA ALA A 328 1.20 -10.40 -17.61
C ALA A 328 1.38 -11.18 -18.92
N ILE A 329 1.89 -10.53 -19.97
CA ILE A 329 2.24 -11.19 -21.24
C ILE A 329 3.28 -12.30 -20.99
N PHE A 330 4.30 -12.04 -20.18
CA PHE A 330 5.36 -13.01 -19.89
C PHE A 330 4.89 -14.14 -18.97
N SER A 331 4.15 -13.86 -17.90
CA SER A 331 3.70 -14.88 -16.94
C SER A 331 2.61 -15.77 -17.53
N TRP A 332 1.50 -15.18 -17.97
CA TRP A 332 0.33 -15.92 -18.44
C TRP A 332 0.48 -16.36 -19.90
N GLY A 333 1.10 -15.54 -20.75
CA GLY A 333 1.18 -15.78 -22.20
C GLY A 333 2.41 -16.56 -22.65
N VAL A 334 3.46 -16.67 -21.81
CA VAL A 334 4.71 -17.38 -22.15
C VAL A 334 5.04 -18.47 -21.14
N LEU A 335 5.10 -18.16 -19.84
CA LEU A 335 5.53 -19.15 -18.84
C LEU A 335 4.51 -20.28 -18.64
N ILE A 336 3.21 -19.98 -18.48
CA ILE A 336 2.20 -21.03 -18.30
C ILE A 336 2.21 -22.05 -19.47
N PRO A 337 2.11 -21.65 -20.76
CA PRO A 337 2.20 -22.60 -21.87
C PRO A 337 3.51 -23.41 -21.91
N ILE A 338 4.64 -22.82 -21.48
CA ILE A 338 5.93 -23.54 -21.44
C ILE A 338 5.96 -24.62 -20.35
N VAL A 339 5.42 -24.36 -19.16
CA VAL A 339 5.44 -25.36 -18.07
C VAL A 339 4.42 -26.48 -18.31
N GLU A 340 3.28 -26.17 -18.93
CA GLU A 340 2.29 -27.15 -19.37
C GLU A 340 2.82 -28.02 -20.52
N ALA A 341 3.41 -27.42 -21.56
CA ALA A 341 4.02 -28.16 -22.67
C ALA A 341 5.20 -29.07 -22.25
N LYS A 342 5.81 -28.82 -21.09
CA LYS A 342 6.85 -29.66 -20.49
C LYS A 342 6.33 -30.72 -19.52
N GLY A 343 5.03 -30.74 -19.20
CA GLY A 343 4.48 -31.62 -18.17
C GLY A 343 5.05 -31.35 -16.78
N TRP A 344 5.31 -30.08 -16.44
CA TRP A 344 5.74 -29.68 -15.09
C TRP A 344 4.56 -29.44 -14.13
N VAL A 345 3.34 -29.42 -14.67
CA VAL A 345 2.07 -29.24 -13.98
C VAL A 345 1.03 -30.17 -14.61
N ASP A 346 0.25 -30.85 -13.77
CA ASP A 346 -0.70 -31.90 -14.20
C ASP A 346 -2.18 -31.45 -14.08
N GLY A 347 -2.44 -30.32 -13.41
CA GLY A 347 -3.78 -29.79 -13.17
C GLY A 347 -4.21 -28.70 -14.16
N PRO A 348 -5.48 -28.26 -14.10
CA PRO A 348 -5.99 -27.19 -14.96
C PRO A 348 -5.16 -25.90 -14.83
N SER A 349 -4.92 -25.18 -15.93
CA SER A 349 -4.03 -23.99 -15.99
C SER A 349 -4.26 -22.96 -14.88
N LEU A 350 -5.52 -22.75 -14.49
CA LEU A 350 -5.94 -21.78 -13.47
C LEU A 350 -5.90 -22.31 -12.02
N SER A 351 -5.53 -23.58 -11.80
CA SER A 351 -5.38 -24.19 -10.48
C SER A 351 -4.16 -23.62 -9.72
N TYR A 352 -4.39 -23.20 -8.48
CA TYR A 352 -3.33 -22.79 -7.57
C TYR A 352 -2.57 -23.97 -6.93
N ALA A 353 -3.17 -25.15 -6.86
CA ALA A 353 -2.57 -26.33 -6.22
C ALA A 353 -1.71 -27.16 -7.18
N THR A 354 -2.16 -27.28 -8.43
CA THR A 354 -1.65 -28.28 -9.39
C THR A 354 -1.44 -27.74 -10.81
N GLY A 355 -1.79 -26.48 -11.08
CA GLY A 355 -1.77 -25.87 -12.42
C GLY A 355 -0.69 -24.81 -12.62
N GLY A 356 -0.59 -24.32 -13.85
CA GLY A 356 0.37 -23.29 -14.24
C GLY A 356 0.29 -22.01 -13.39
N ARG A 357 -0.91 -21.59 -12.97
CA ARG A 357 -1.13 -20.45 -12.05
C ARG A 357 -0.43 -20.64 -10.70
N GLY A 358 -0.49 -21.85 -10.13
CA GLY A 358 0.23 -22.21 -8.90
C GLY A 358 1.75 -22.20 -9.10
N TRP A 359 2.23 -22.57 -10.29
CA TRP A 359 3.66 -22.52 -10.63
C TRP A 359 4.18 -21.09 -10.78
N ILE A 360 3.51 -20.24 -11.58
CA ILE A 360 3.94 -18.85 -11.80
C ILE A 360 3.81 -17.97 -10.53
N LEU A 361 2.93 -18.32 -9.58
CA LEU A 361 2.82 -17.68 -8.27
C LEU A 361 4.20 -17.58 -7.58
N TRP A 362 4.99 -18.65 -7.59
CA TRP A 362 6.31 -18.66 -6.95
C TRP A 362 7.33 -17.76 -7.63
N VAL A 363 7.27 -17.66 -8.97
CA VAL A 363 8.08 -16.71 -9.73
C VAL A 363 7.70 -15.28 -9.36
N GLY A 364 6.40 -14.95 -9.34
CA GLY A 364 5.88 -13.65 -8.91
C GLY A 364 6.31 -13.27 -7.49
N VAL A 365 6.09 -14.19 -6.53
CA VAL A 365 6.48 -14.00 -5.13
C VAL A 365 7.98 -13.78 -5.00
N SER A 366 8.81 -14.58 -5.68
CA SER A 366 10.28 -14.42 -5.61
C SER A 366 10.76 -13.09 -6.20
N ILE A 367 10.17 -12.60 -7.30
CA ILE A 367 10.43 -11.25 -7.84
C ILE A 367 10.06 -10.20 -6.80
N MET A 368 8.88 -10.28 -6.18
CA MET A 368 8.44 -9.31 -5.17
C MET A 368 9.28 -9.36 -3.88
N VAL A 369 9.76 -10.54 -3.47
CA VAL A 369 10.70 -10.71 -2.33
C VAL A 369 12.03 -10.05 -2.67
N ALA A 370 12.64 -10.42 -3.80
CA ALA A 370 13.96 -9.93 -4.19
C ALA A 370 13.97 -8.43 -4.49
N ASP A 371 12.94 -7.90 -5.17
CA ASP A 371 12.80 -6.47 -5.43
C ASP A 371 12.69 -5.68 -4.11
N ALA A 372 11.86 -6.12 -3.17
CA ALA A 372 11.74 -5.49 -1.86
C ALA A 372 13.04 -5.55 -1.03
N LEU A 373 13.66 -6.73 -0.94
CA LEU A 373 14.92 -6.91 -0.20
C LEU A 373 16.08 -6.14 -0.85
N THR A 374 16.10 -6.03 -2.18
CA THR A 374 17.12 -5.29 -2.91
C THR A 374 16.88 -3.79 -2.80
N GLN A 375 15.64 -3.31 -2.88
CA GLN A 375 15.34 -1.89 -2.60
C GLN A 375 15.75 -1.53 -1.16
N LEU A 376 15.49 -2.40 -0.18
CA LEU A 376 15.97 -2.27 1.20
C LEU A 376 17.51 -2.20 1.25
N ALA A 377 18.21 -3.18 0.67
CA ALA A 377 19.68 -3.22 0.64
C ALA A 377 20.30 -2.03 -0.11
N LEU A 378 19.71 -1.57 -1.21
CA LEU A 378 20.17 -0.39 -1.95
C LEU A 378 19.92 0.90 -1.19
N SER A 379 18.88 0.92 -0.37
CA SER A 379 18.60 2.00 0.59
C SER A 379 19.53 1.96 1.80
N TRP A 380 20.42 0.97 1.97
CA TRP A 380 21.27 0.87 3.18
C TRP A 380 22.16 2.10 3.39
N LYS A 381 22.64 2.78 2.33
CA LYS A 381 23.38 4.04 2.50
C LYS A 381 22.48 5.18 2.98
N THR A 382 21.25 5.22 2.49
CA THR A 382 20.23 6.18 2.93
C THR A 382 19.82 5.90 4.38
N MET A 383 19.55 4.64 4.74
CA MET A 383 19.30 4.19 6.11
C MET A 383 20.52 4.45 7.03
N LEU A 384 21.74 4.17 6.57
CA LEU A 384 22.97 4.52 7.29
C LEU A 384 23.11 6.02 7.49
N ASN A 385 22.83 6.84 6.48
CA ASN A 385 22.91 8.30 6.58
C ASN A 385 21.80 8.84 7.50
N SER A 386 20.67 8.15 7.59
CA SER A 386 19.69 8.32 8.67
C SER A 386 20.40 8.22 10.03
N PHE A 387 21.18 7.15 10.26
CA PHE A 387 21.98 6.97 11.48
C PHE A 387 23.32 7.74 11.52
N ARG A 388 23.75 8.39 10.42
CA ARG A 388 25.07 9.01 10.21
C ARG A 388 24.99 10.45 9.66
N GLY A 389 23.98 11.23 10.06
CA GLY A 389 23.95 12.69 9.87
C GLY A 389 25.03 13.43 10.69
N ILE A 390 26.31 13.05 10.48
CA ILE A 390 27.39 13.17 11.47
C ILE A 390 28.67 13.79 10.89
N ARG A 391 28.87 13.80 9.57
CA ARG A 391 30.08 14.38 8.94
C ARG A 391 29.81 15.04 7.58
N SER A 392 29.44 16.32 7.62
CA SER A 392 29.89 17.31 6.63
C SER A 392 29.97 18.66 7.32
N THR A 393 31.20 19.10 7.61
CA THR A 393 31.50 20.48 7.95
C THR A 393 31.31 21.36 6.71
N ASP A 394 30.59 22.47 6.88
CA ASP A 394 30.88 23.81 6.34
C ASP A 394 29.58 24.59 6.11
N GLY A 395 29.20 25.40 7.10
CA GLY A 395 28.00 26.23 7.11
C GLY A 395 27.46 26.48 8.52
N PRO A 396 27.10 27.72 8.90
CA PRO A 396 26.67 28.03 10.27
C PRO A 396 25.20 27.64 10.51
N THR A 397 24.96 26.39 10.91
CA THR A 397 23.78 25.94 11.68
C THR A 397 24.01 24.49 12.11
N GLU A 398 24.60 24.28 13.29
CA GLU A 398 24.95 22.93 13.76
C GLU A 398 23.71 22.09 14.12
N ILE A 399 23.39 21.10 13.27
CA ILE A 399 22.43 20.05 13.62
C ILE A 399 23.12 19.08 14.61
N PRO A 400 22.54 18.78 15.78
CA PRO A 400 23.20 17.93 16.77
C PRO A 400 23.27 16.46 16.31
N LYS A 401 24.49 15.99 16.01
CA LYS A 401 24.97 14.64 15.61
C LYS A 401 24.24 13.37 16.10
N ASN A 402 23.39 13.47 17.11
CA ASN A 402 22.89 12.32 17.88
C ASN A 402 21.36 12.14 17.82
N SER A 403 20.56 12.94 17.08
CA SER A 403 19.09 12.81 17.09
C SER A 403 18.62 11.39 16.72
N MET A 404 18.96 10.91 15.53
CA MET A 404 18.37 9.66 15.04
C MET A 404 19.03 8.40 15.59
N LEU A 405 20.32 8.43 15.95
CA LEU A 405 20.90 7.33 16.74
C LEU A 405 20.21 7.19 18.10
N ARG A 406 19.68 8.27 18.69
CA ARG A 406 18.82 8.20 19.89
C ARG A 406 17.42 7.69 19.57
N GLU A 407 16.82 8.04 18.44
CA GLU A 407 15.49 7.53 18.05
C GLU A 407 15.52 6.05 17.64
N PHE A 408 16.58 5.60 16.98
CA PHE A 408 16.83 4.20 16.65
C PHE A 408 17.21 3.39 17.88
N ALA A 409 18.14 3.90 18.72
CA ALA A 409 18.40 3.30 20.03
C ALA A 409 17.11 3.24 20.86
N PHE A 410 16.23 4.25 20.78
CA PHE A 410 14.94 4.24 21.45
C PHE A 410 13.98 3.16 20.91
N PHE A 411 13.87 2.95 19.60
CA PHE A 411 13.05 1.84 19.06
C PHE A 411 13.62 0.46 19.41
N VAL A 412 14.95 0.32 19.39
CA VAL A 412 15.64 -0.90 19.87
C VAL A 412 15.43 -1.07 21.38
N GLU A 413 15.66 -0.04 22.21
CA GLU A 413 15.45 -0.04 23.66
C GLU A 413 14.00 -0.31 24.03
N ILE A 414 13.02 0.21 23.28
CA ILE A 414 11.60 -0.15 23.41
C ILE A 414 11.40 -1.62 23.07
N GLY A 415 11.96 -2.12 21.96
CA GLY A 415 11.88 -3.54 21.63
C GLY A 415 12.47 -4.44 22.72
N LEU A 416 13.62 -4.06 23.27
CA LEU A 416 14.30 -4.74 24.38
C LEU A 416 13.49 -4.64 25.69
N LEU A 417 12.88 -3.49 25.98
CA LEU A 417 12.02 -3.28 27.16
C LEU A 417 10.71 -4.08 27.06
N ILE A 418 10.10 -4.10 25.88
CA ILE A 418 8.93 -4.91 25.53
C ILE A 418 9.25 -6.39 25.76
N LEU A 419 10.40 -6.89 25.30
CA LEU A 419 10.87 -8.26 25.55
C LEU A 419 11.17 -8.54 27.03
N LEU A 420 11.72 -7.58 27.76
CA LEU A 420 11.99 -7.68 29.19
C LEU A 420 10.69 -7.73 30.02
N ILE A 421 9.69 -6.90 29.69
CA ILE A 421 8.35 -6.98 30.29
C ILE A 421 7.72 -8.33 29.95
N GLY A 422 7.88 -8.78 28.70
CA GLY A 422 7.61 -10.16 28.30
C GLY A 422 8.18 -11.18 29.27
N TRP A 423 9.50 -11.12 29.51
CA TRP A 423 10.24 -12.03 30.37
C TRP A 423 9.73 -12.03 31.82
N LEU A 424 9.58 -10.85 32.41
CA LEU A 424 9.20 -10.67 33.82
C LEU A 424 7.73 -11.00 34.10
N VAL A 425 6.82 -10.71 33.17
CA VAL A 425 5.37 -10.84 33.37
C VAL A 425 4.83 -12.18 32.84
N PHE A 426 5.43 -12.72 31.77
CA PHE A 426 4.95 -13.91 31.07
C PHE A 426 5.94 -15.09 31.08
N GLY A 427 7.00 -15.01 31.89
CA GLY A 427 7.87 -16.17 32.20
C GLY A 427 8.68 -16.71 31.02
N LEU A 428 9.20 -15.83 30.15
CA LEU A 428 9.88 -16.26 28.92
C LEU A 428 11.19 -17.00 29.22
N SER A 429 11.62 -17.87 28.30
CA SER A 429 12.96 -18.46 28.40
C SER A 429 14.02 -17.40 28.06
N GLY A 430 15.10 -17.34 28.85
CA GLY A 430 16.19 -16.39 28.61
C GLY A 430 16.85 -16.57 27.23
N THR A 431 16.86 -17.80 26.71
CA THR A 431 17.29 -18.13 25.34
C THR A 431 16.41 -17.50 24.27
N THR A 432 15.09 -17.45 24.48
CA THR A 432 14.14 -16.78 23.56
C THR A 432 14.37 -15.27 23.54
N VAL A 433 14.58 -14.67 24.71
CA VAL A 433 14.91 -13.25 24.83
C VAL A 433 16.23 -12.96 24.10
N LEU A 434 17.29 -13.73 24.32
CA LEU A 434 18.57 -13.55 23.65
C LEU A 434 18.49 -13.72 22.12
N LEU A 435 17.70 -14.66 21.61
CA LEU A 435 17.44 -14.82 20.16
C LEU A 435 16.72 -13.61 19.57
N ALA A 436 15.67 -13.13 20.24
CA ALA A 436 14.94 -11.93 19.87
C ALA A 436 15.84 -10.67 19.87
N MET A 437 16.65 -10.52 20.91
CA MET A 437 17.66 -9.45 21.00
C MET A 437 18.66 -9.54 19.85
N ALA A 438 19.18 -10.73 19.55
CA ALA A 438 20.13 -10.94 18.46
C ALA A 438 19.51 -10.66 17.07
N LEU A 439 18.21 -10.89 16.89
CA LEU A 439 17.49 -10.56 15.65
C LEU A 439 17.16 -9.07 15.52
N ILE A 440 16.73 -8.41 16.60
CA ILE A 440 16.44 -6.96 16.60
C ILE A 440 17.74 -6.16 16.42
N LEU A 441 18.79 -6.52 17.16
CA LEU A 441 20.13 -5.95 16.98
C LEU A 441 20.71 -6.36 15.62
N GLY A 442 20.50 -7.59 15.16
CA GLY A 442 21.02 -8.11 13.89
C GLY A 442 20.36 -7.52 12.64
N LEU A 443 19.07 -7.19 12.67
CA LEU A 443 18.40 -6.43 11.60
C LEU A 443 18.73 -4.94 11.68
N GLY A 444 18.78 -4.39 12.90
CA GLY A 444 19.23 -3.04 13.16
C GLY A 444 20.67 -2.76 12.70
N ILE A 445 21.55 -3.76 12.79
CA ILE A 445 22.96 -3.71 12.38
C ILE A 445 23.16 -4.34 10.98
N GLY A 446 22.22 -5.14 10.46
CA GLY A 446 22.25 -5.62 9.07
C GLY A 446 22.17 -4.47 8.06
N VAL A 447 21.47 -3.40 8.45
CA VAL A 447 21.46 -2.09 7.78
C VAL A 447 22.79 -1.32 7.90
N VAL A 448 23.78 -1.86 8.62
CA VAL A 448 25.14 -1.30 8.85
C VAL A 448 26.24 -2.18 8.24
N ILE A 449 25.94 -3.37 7.70
CA ILE A 449 26.95 -4.35 7.26
C ILE A 449 26.73 -4.80 5.81
N LEU A 450 27.29 -4.04 4.86
CA LEU A 450 27.60 -4.53 3.50
C LEU A 450 29.06 -4.30 3.06
N GLU A 451 29.97 -4.04 4.01
CA GLU A 451 31.43 -4.17 3.80
C GLU A 451 32.11 -5.14 4.80
N GLY A 452 31.37 -5.71 5.77
CA GLY A 452 31.91 -6.64 6.79
C GLY A 452 31.26 -8.03 6.82
N PHE A 453 30.36 -8.34 5.89
CA PHE A 453 29.47 -9.51 6.00
C PHE A 453 30.23 -10.85 6.02
N PHE A 454 31.31 -10.97 5.24
CA PHE A 454 32.14 -12.19 5.20
C PHE A 454 33.21 -12.28 6.31
N SER A 455 33.53 -11.19 7.01
CA SER A 455 34.55 -11.19 8.08
C SER A 455 33.96 -11.34 9.48
N TRP A 456 32.66 -11.11 9.69
CA TRP A 456 32.01 -11.19 11.00
C TRP A 456 31.02 -12.36 11.18
N LEU A 457 30.63 -13.06 10.11
CA LEU A 457 29.82 -14.28 10.24
C LEU A 457 30.59 -15.43 10.91
N LEU A 458 31.89 -15.58 10.58
CA LEU A 458 32.78 -16.55 11.25
C LEU A 458 32.91 -16.20 12.76
N PRO A 459 33.26 -14.97 13.16
CA PRO A 459 33.20 -14.54 14.56
C PRO A 459 31.88 -14.72 15.29
N LEU A 460 30.71 -14.70 14.64
CA LEU A 460 29.41 -14.87 15.33
C LEU A 460 28.97 -16.33 15.46
N ILE A 461 29.31 -17.19 14.50
CA ILE A 461 29.26 -18.65 14.70
C ILE A 461 30.25 -19.02 15.80
N VAL A 462 31.49 -18.52 15.73
CA VAL A 462 32.50 -18.70 16.77
C VAL A 462 32.09 -18.07 18.10
N LEU A 463 31.40 -16.92 18.16
CA LEU A 463 30.97 -16.32 19.44
C LEU A 463 29.74 -17.03 20.02
N ARG A 464 28.84 -17.56 19.18
CA ARG A 464 27.84 -18.53 19.62
C ARG A 464 28.54 -19.75 20.20
N ASP A 465 29.51 -20.33 19.49
CA ASP A 465 30.18 -21.56 19.89
C ASP A 465 31.20 -21.34 21.02
N VAL A 466 31.64 -20.10 21.27
CA VAL A 466 32.45 -19.66 22.43
C VAL A 466 31.58 -19.27 23.61
N LEU A 467 30.38 -18.71 23.45
CA LEU A 467 29.46 -18.48 24.58
C LEU A 467 28.75 -19.77 24.99
N VAL A 468 28.38 -20.60 24.02
CA VAL A 468 27.95 -21.99 24.23
C VAL A 468 29.13 -22.80 24.76
N GLY A 469 30.36 -22.62 24.26
CA GLY A 469 31.56 -23.31 24.70
C GLY A 469 32.07 -22.90 26.08
N VAL A 470 31.97 -21.61 26.45
CA VAL A 470 32.25 -21.10 27.82
C VAL A 470 31.12 -21.50 28.75
N GLY A 471 29.86 -21.46 28.29
CA GLY A 471 28.72 -22.01 29.02
C GLY A 471 28.86 -23.50 29.30
N LEU A 472 29.29 -24.29 28.30
CA LEU A 472 29.59 -25.72 28.40
C LEU A 472 30.83 -25.98 29.25
N ALA A 473 31.90 -25.21 29.12
CA ALA A 473 33.09 -25.34 29.96
C ALA A 473 32.75 -25.05 31.42
N ILE A 474 32.02 -23.97 31.71
CA ILE A 474 31.58 -23.65 33.08
C ILE A 474 30.58 -24.72 33.57
N TRP A 475 29.72 -25.25 32.71
CA TRP A 475 28.81 -26.37 33.04
C TRP A 475 29.55 -27.69 33.31
N MET A 476 30.63 -27.97 32.57
CA MET A 476 31.48 -29.16 32.72
C MET A 476 32.39 -29.09 33.96
N PHE A 477 32.95 -27.92 34.26
CA PHE A 477 33.89 -27.73 35.39
C PHE A 477 33.19 -27.35 36.70
N PHE A 478 32.04 -26.66 36.65
CA PHE A 478 31.37 -26.09 37.84
C PHE A 478 29.86 -26.38 37.91
N GLY A 479 29.31 -27.14 36.96
CA GLY A 479 27.92 -27.58 36.97
C GLY A 479 26.90 -26.54 36.49
N ALA A 480 25.66 -27.00 36.30
CA ALA A 480 24.54 -26.20 35.85
C ALA A 480 24.22 -24.93 36.67
N PRO A 481 24.40 -24.89 38.01
CA PRO A 481 24.17 -23.66 38.78
C PRO A 481 25.14 -22.55 38.38
N ALA A 482 26.45 -22.83 38.31
CA ALA A 482 27.48 -21.83 38.02
C ALA A 482 27.31 -21.20 36.62
N ALA A 483 27.05 -22.02 35.61
CA ALA A 483 26.79 -21.55 34.24
C ALA A 483 25.55 -20.62 34.18
N ARG A 484 24.50 -20.93 34.95
CA ARG A 484 23.30 -20.06 35.06
C ARG A 484 23.63 -18.71 35.70
N TYR A 485 24.42 -18.67 36.78
CA TYR A 485 24.79 -17.40 37.44
C TYR A 485 25.68 -16.51 36.57
N VAL A 486 26.63 -17.08 35.81
CA VAL A 486 27.49 -16.31 34.90
C VAL A 486 26.67 -15.71 33.75
N MET A 487 25.79 -16.50 33.11
CA MET A 487 24.91 -16.00 32.05
C MET A 487 23.91 -14.95 32.57
N ALA A 488 23.39 -15.12 33.80
CA ALA A 488 22.57 -14.11 34.47
C ALA A 488 23.36 -12.82 34.77
N GLY A 489 24.63 -12.92 35.17
CA GLY A 489 25.50 -11.77 35.40
C GLY A 489 25.83 -10.98 34.12
N VAL A 490 26.08 -11.68 33.00
CA VAL A 490 26.25 -11.04 31.68
C VAL A 490 24.95 -10.35 31.24
N GLY A 491 23.80 -11.00 31.43
CA GLY A 491 22.49 -10.39 31.20
C GLY A 491 22.25 -9.15 32.05
N LEU A 492 22.59 -9.19 33.35
CA LEU A 492 22.47 -8.09 34.29
C LEU A 492 23.40 -6.91 33.94
N TYR A 493 24.63 -7.17 33.48
CA TYR A 493 25.53 -6.12 33.02
C TYR A 493 24.99 -5.39 31.78
N ILE A 494 24.47 -6.14 30.80
CA ILE A 494 23.78 -5.57 29.63
C ILE A 494 22.55 -4.76 30.08
N TRP A 495 21.77 -5.29 31.03
CA TRP A 495 20.59 -4.64 31.60
C TRP A 495 20.92 -3.30 32.28
N ILE A 496 21.96 -3.23 33.12
CA ILE A 496 22.43 -1.98 33.75
C ILE A 496 22.83 -0.95 32.68
N ARG A 497 23.47 -1.37 31.60
CA ARG A 497 23.87 -0.48 30.49
C ARG A 497 22.67 0.06 29.72
N VAL A 498 21.65 -0.77 29.46
CA VAL A 498 20.38 -0.36 28.82
C VAL A 498 19.58 0.56 29.75
N LEU A 499 19.45 0.23 31.03
CA LEU A 499 18.70 1.01 32.00
C LEU A 499 19.37 2.39 32.26
N MET A 500 20.70 2.46 32.30
CA MET A 500 21.44 3.73 32.29
C MET A 500 21.48 4.44 30.92
N GLY A 501 21.04 3.78 29.84
CA GLY A 501 20.73 4.39 28.55
C GLY A 501 19.37 5.10 28.62
N GLY A 502 18.32 4.35 28.95
CA GLY A 502 16.95 4.83 29.13
C GLY A 502 16.80 5.93 30.19
N ILE A 503 17.53 5.87 31.31
CA ILE A 503 17.55 6.97 32.31
C ILE A 503 18.23 8.21 31.75
N ARG A 504 19.32 8.08 30.97
CA ARG A 504 19.94 9.22 30.28
C ARG A 504 19.03 9.79 29.21
N TRP A 505 18.30 8.94 28.48
CA TRP A 505 17.30 9.36 27.52
C TRP A 505 16.16 10.13 28.20
N TYR A 506 15.53 9.56 29.24
CA TYR A 506 14.47 10.23 30.01
C TYR A 506 14.92 11.58 30.56
N ARG A 507 16.12 11.63 31.16
CA ARG A 507 16.69 12.89 31.68
C ARG A 507 16.95 13.91 30.57
N ASN A 508 17.42 13.48 29.40
CA ASN A 508 17.64 14.34 28.24
C ASN A 508 16.34 14.74 27.50
N MET A 509 15.24 14.00 27.72
CA MET A 509 13.91 14.26 27.15
C MET A 509 13.06 15.18 28.06
N THR A 510 13.34 15.14 29.37
CA THR A 510 12.72 15.99 30.41
C THR A 510 13.49 17.28 30.67
N SER A 511 14.81 17.30 30.46
CA SER A 511 15.51 18.56 30.20
C SER A 511 14.98 19.15 28.90
N GLY A 512 14.35 20.32 28.98
CA GLY A 512 13.78 21.00 27.82
C GLY A 512 14.80 21.24 26.69
N PRO A 513 14.33 21.53 25.47
CA PRO A 513 15.21 21.78 24.32
C PRO A 513 16.24 22.86 24.63
N LYS A 514 17.45 22.69 24.09
CA LYS A 514 18.44 23.79 24.05
C LYS A 514 17.83 24.97 23.29
N GLU A 515 18.20 26.19 23.69
CA GLU A 515 17.55 27.44 23.23
C GLU A 515 17.48 27.56 21.70
N ASP A 516 18.47 27.03 20.98
CA ASP A 516 18.52 27.03 19.51
C ASP A 516 17.47 26.11 18.84
N GLU A 517 17.03 25.03 19.50
CA GLU A 517 15.97 24.12 18.98
C GLU A 517 14.55 24.65 19.24
N VAL A 518 14.38 25.70 20.04
CA VAL A 518 13.08 26.25 20.44
C VAL A 518 12.35 26.93 19.27
N ALA A 519 13.09 27.41 18.27
CA ALA A 519 12.55 28.23 17.17
C ALA A 519 11.60 27.50 16.19
N LEU A 520 11.56 26.17 16.18
CA LEU A 520 10.91 25.39 15.10
C LEU A 520 9.43 25.04 15.32
N GLU A 521 8.86 25.20 16.54
CA GLU A 521 7.45 24.81 16.77
C GLU A 521 6.86 25.36 18.08
N ASP A 522 5.58 25.78 18.04
CA ASP A 522 4.80 26.12 19.24
C ASP A 522 4.65 24.87 20.16
N PRO A 523 5.20 24.89 21.39
CA PRO A 523 5.13 23.76 22.32
C PRO A 523 3.69 23.31 22.63
N LYS A 524 2.70 24.22 22.53
CA LYS A 524 1.29 23.91 22.82
C LYS A 524 0.64 23.04 21.74
N GLN A 525 1.20 23.03 20.52
CA GLN A 525 0.66 22.32 19.36
C GLN A 525 1.28 20.95 19.12
N ARG A 526 2.40 20.63 19.79
CA ARG A 526 3.06 19.32 19.74
C ARG A 526 2.18 18.21 20.32
N ILE A 527 2.35 17.00 19.79
CA ILE A 527 1.77 15.79 20.38
C ILE A 527 2.55 15.53 21.69
N ARG A 528 1.84 15.34 22.81
CA ARG A 528 2.45 15.09 24.13
C ARG A 528 3.11 13.72 24.14
N ASN A 529 4.27 13.59 24.79
CA ASN A 529 5.02 12.33 24.83
C ASN A 529 4.21 11.22 25.51
N GLU A 530 3.53 11.57 26.60
CA GLU A 530 2.64 10.68 27.34
C GLU A 530 1.56 10.04 26.45
N TRP A 531 1.02 10.77 25.46
CA TRP A 531 -0.09 10.30 24.64
C TRP A 531 0.31 9.12 23.74
N TRP A 532 1.46 9.20 23.09
CA TRP A 532 1.91 8.15 22.18
C TRP A 532 2.72 7.06 22.88
N ILE A 533 3.39 7.36 24.00
CA ILE A 533 4.07 6.33 24.81
C ILE A 533 3.05 5.44 25.52
N LEU A 534 2.06 6.02 26.22
CA LEU A 534 0.99 5.25 26.86
C LEU A 534 0.11 4.56 25.80
N GLY A 535 -0.14 5.23 24.68
CA GLY A 535 -0.82 4.65 23.52
C GLY A 535 -0.09 3.42 22.97
N LEU A 536 1.23 3.50 22.76
CA LEU A 536 2.04 2.38 22.28
C LEU A 536 2.09 1.23 23.27
N LEU A 537 2.21 1.51 24.58
CA LEU A 537 2.15 0.47 25.62
C LEU A 537 0.78 -0.22 25.63
N ALA A 538 -0.32 0.54 25.64
CA ALA A 538 -1.67 -0.01 25.58
C ALA A 538 -1.94 -0.79 24.29
N GLY A 539 -1.49 -0.27 23.14
CA GLY A 539 -1.57 -0.95 21.85
C GLY A 539 -0.76 -2.23 21.81
N THR A 540 0.45 -2.25 22.39
CA THR A 540 1.30 -3.45 22.50
C THR A 540 0.63 -4.52 23.37
N VAL A 541 0.05 -4.14 24.51
CA VAL A 541 -0.70 -5.05 25.39
C VAL A 541 -1.94 -5.58 24.68
N LEU A 542 -2.68 -4.74 23.96
CA LEU A 542 -3.85 -5.15 23.17
C LEU A 542 -3.45 -6.09 22.02
N THR A 543 -2.35 -5.82 21.32
CA THR A 543 -1.79 -6.70 20.28
C THR A 543 -1.41 -8.05 20.87
N ALA A 544 -0.70 -8.07 22.02
CA ALA A 544 -0.31 -9.30 22.72
C ALA A 544 -1.52 -10.12 23.16
N ALA A 545 -2.50 -9.50 23.82
CA ALA A 545 -3.71 -10.15 24.28
C ALA A 545 -4.53 -10.72 23.11
N THR A 546 -4.82 -9.91 22.10
CA THR A 546 -5.58 -10.37 20.92
C THR A 546 -4.84 -11.45 20.14
N SER A 547 -3.51 -11.34 19.97
CA SER A 547 -2.71 -12.36 19.29
C SER A 547 -2.73 -13.70 20.02
N GLN A 548 -2.70 -13.68 21.35
CA GLN A 548 -2.79 -14.89 22.17
C GLN A 548 -4.22 -15.49 22.16
N ILE A 549 -5.25 -14.65 22.32
CA ILE A 549 -6.65 -15.08 22.44
C ILE A 549 -7.21 -15.58 21.10
N VAL A 550 -6.98 -14.84 20.01
CA VAL A 550 -7.60 -15.12 18.70
C VAL A 550 -6.76 -16.09 17.86
N PHE A 551 -5.43 -15.99 17.94
CA PHE A 551 -4.52 -16.73 17.04
C PHE A 551 -3.61 -17.73 17.77
N GLY A 552 -3.75 -17.88 19.10
CA GLY A 552 -2.93 -18.78 19.91
C GLY A 552 -1.44 -18.41 19.98
N ILE A 553 -1.08 -17.18 19.59
CA ILE A 553 0.31 -16.76 19.46
C ILE A 553 0.90 -16.47 20.85
N PRO A 554 1.99 -17.13 21.26
CA PRO A 554 2.67 -16.84 22.52
C PRO A 554 3.05 -15.36 22.61
N VAL A 555 2.80 -14.73 23.77
CA VAL A 555 2.99 -13.29 23.98
C VAL A 555 4.36 -12.81 23.50
N TYR A 556 5.45 -13.55 23.77
CA TYR A 556 6.78 -13.18 23.30
C TYR A 556 6.92 -13.07 21.78
N LEU A 557 6.27 -13.96 21.02
CA LEU A 557 6.27 -13.88 19.56
C LEU A 557 5.50 -12.64 19.10
N THR A 558 4.47 -12.20 19.81
CA THR A 558 3.83 -10.91 19.52
C THR A 558 4.73 -9.72 19.88
N LEU A 559 5.41 -9.77 21.03
CA LEU A 559 6.31 -8.71 21.50
C LEU A 559 7.52 -8.51 20.56
N ILE A 560 8.07 -9.60 20.00
CA ILE A 560 9.07 -9.54 18.92
C ILE A 560 8.49 -8.87 17.66
N ALA A 561 7.25 -9.21 17.28
CA ALA A 561 6.62 -8.68 16.07
C ALA A 561 6.35 -7.18 16.19
N VAL A 562 5.93 -6.70 17.36
CA VAL A 562 5.74 -5.27 17.65
C VAL A 562 7.09 -4.53 17.59
N ALA A 563 8.13 -5.06 18.23
CA ALA A 563 9.47 -4.47 18.19
C ALA A 563 10.02 -4.37 16.76
N LEU A 564 9.91 -5.44 15.99
CA LEU A 564 10.34 -5.50 14.59
C LEU A 564 9.49 -4.58 13.70
N SER A 565 8.17 -4.56 13.91
CA SER A 565 7.22 -3.68 13.22
C SER A 565 7.61 -2.21 13.36
N ALA A 566 8.02 -1.76 14.54
CA ALA A 566 8.45 -0.38 14.77
C ALA A 566 9.69 0.01 13.93
N VAL A 567 10.70 -0.88 13.84
CA VAL A 567 11.90 -0.66 13.02
C VAL A 567 11.56 -0.67 11.53
N LEU A 568 10.76 -1.63 11.06
CA LEU A 568 10.39 -1.74 9.65
C LEU A 568 9.43 -0.61 9.22
N ALA A 569 8.58 -0.10 10.12
CA ALA A 569 7.73 1.05 9.89
C ALA A 569 8.53 2.35 9.68
N MET A 570 9.65 2.56 10.39
CA MET A 570 10.57 3.66 10.11
C MET A 570 11.08 3.62 8.67
N ILE A 571 11.55 2.45 8.21
CA ILE A 571 12.10 2.28 6.86
C ILE A 571 11.01 2.47 5.80
N ALA A 572 9.83 1.89 6.02
CA ALA A 572 8.68 2.02 5.13
C ALA A 572 8.19 3.47 4.99
N THR A 573 8.14 4.19 6.11
CA THR A 573 7.78 5.62 6.16
C THR A 573 8.80 6.46 5.40
N ARG A 574 10.11 6.17 5.54
CA ARG A 574 11.16 6.87 4.78
C ARG A 574 11.04 6.64 3.28
N ALA A 575 10.90 5.37 2.86
CA ALA A 575 10.69 5.02 1.46
C ALA A 575 9.46 5.74 0.87
N THR A 576 8.37 5.82 1.65
CA THR A 576 7.18 6.59 1.29
C THR A 576 7.48 8.10 1.17
N GLY A 577 8.25 8.67 2.10
CA GLY A 577 8.64 10.08 2.08
C GLY A 577 9.54 10.48 0.91
N GLU A 578 10.32 9.55 0.37
CA GLU A 578 11.22 9.76 -0.77
C GLU A 578 10.57 9.42 -2.13
N THR A 579 9.72 8.38 -2.18
CA THR A 579 9.25 7.77 -3.45
C THR A 579 7.72 7.70 -3.61
N ASP A 580 6.95 8.06 -2.58
CA ASP A 580 5.49 7.85 -2.47
C ASP A 580 5.04 6.38 -2.39
N ILE A 581 5.97 5.42 -2.41
CA ILE A 581 5.67 3.98 -2.35
C ILE A 581 5.94 3.43 -0.95
N ASN A 582 4.93 2.81 -0.35
CA ASN A 582 5.07 2.09 0.92
C ASN A 582 5.35 0.58 0.65
N PRO A 583 6.53 0.05 1.01
CA PRO A 583 6.90 -1.35 0.75
C PRO A 583 6.27 -2.34 1.76
N ILE A 584 4.98 -2.21 2.06
CA ILE A 584 4.23 -3.00 3.07
C ILE A 584 4.45 -4.51 2.85
N GLY A 585 4.24 -4.97 1.61
CA GLY A 585 4.39 -6.37 1.23
C GLY A 585 5.83 -6.89 1.28
N GLY A 586 6.82 -6.01 1.33
CA GLY A 586 8.23 -6.32 1.55
C GLY A 586 8.57 -6.42 3.03
N MET A 587 8.13 -5.44 3.83
CA MET A 587 8.31 -5.46 5.29
C MET A 587 7.63 -6.68 5.93
N GLY A 588 6.42 -7.02 5.49
CA GLY A 588 5.75 -8.26 5.89
C GLY A 588 6.63 -9.49 5.64
N LYS A 589 7.23 -9.62 4.44
CA LYS A 589 8.11 -10.75 4.08
C LYS A 589 9.39 -10.82 4.90
N VAL A 590 10.00 -9.69 5.26
CA VAL A 590 11.14 -9.65 6.20
C VAL A 590 10.73 -10.27 7.53
N THR A 591 9.56 -9.90 8.06
CA THR A 591 9.03 -10.53 9.27
C THR A 591 8.69 -12.00 9.05
N GLN A 592 8.11 -12.40 7.92
CA GLN A 592 7.88 -13.83 7.63
C GLN A 592 9.19 -14.63 7.69
N LEU A 593 10.27 -14.14 7.08
CA LEU A 593 11.60 -14.79 7.12
C LEU A 593 12.13 -14.95 8.55
N VAL A 594 12.01 -13.91 9.38
CA VAL A 594 12.37 -13.99 10.82
C VAL A 594 11.56 -15.08 11.52
N TYR A 595 10.25 -15.15 11.27
CA TYR A 595 9.33 -16.07 11.93
C TYR A 595 9.45 -17.51 11.43
N GLY A 596 9.92 -17.72 10.20
CA GLY A 596 10.36 -19.04 9.74
C GLY A 596 11.52 -19.59 10.58
N GLY A 597 12.41 -18.72 11.05
CA GLY A 597 13.53 -19.10 11.93
C GLY A 597 13.16 -19.28 13.41
N ILE A 598 12.34 -18.39 13.98
CA ILE A 598 12.02 -18.41 15.43
C ILE A 598 10.73 -19.16 15.80
N ALA A 599 9.85 -19.44 14.83
CA ALA A 599 8.60 -20.16 15.01
C ALA A 599 8.38 -21.17 13.86
N PRO A 600 9.34 -22.08 13.61
CA PRO A 600 9.28 -23.02 12.48
C PRO A 600 8.01 -23.89 12.55
N GLY A 601 7.42 -24.18 11.39
CA GLY A 601 6.16 -24.92 11.27
C GLY A 601 4.89 -24.13 11.62
N ASN A 602 4.97 -22.99 12.33
CA ASN A 602 3.78 -22.26 12.78
C ASN A 602 3.34 -21.18 11.77
N VAL A 603 2.59 -21.61 10.76
CA VAL A 603 2.08 -20.76 9.67
C VAL A 603 1.24 -19.58 10.17
N SER A 604 0.38 -19.80 11.17
CA SER A 604 -0.47 -18.75 11.77
C SER A 604 0.38 -17.66 12.43
N THR A 605 1.36 -18.04 13.26
CA THR A 605 2.27 -17.08 13.90
C THR A 605 3.09 -16.32 12.85
N ASN A 606 3.52 -16.98 11.77
CA ASN A 606 4.24 -16.36 10.65
C ASN A 606 3.40 -15.28 9.95
N LEU A 607 2.17 -15.61 9.54
CA LEU A 607 1.25 -14.70 8.85
C LEU A 607 0.86 -13.51 9.72
N MET A 608 0.50 -13.76 10.98
CA MET A 608 -0.02 -12.71 11.86
C MET A 608 1.09 -11.77 12.35
N ALA A 609 2.31 -12.26 12.61
CA ALA A 609 3.46 -11.40 12.91
C ALA A 609 3.81 -10.47 11.73
N ALA A 610 3.77 -11.00 10.50
CA ALA A 610 3.87 -10.18 9.30
C ALA A 610 2.71 -9.19 9.18
N GLY A 611 1.51 -9.54 9.65
CA GLY A 611 0.35 -8.65 9.78
C GLY A 611 0.61 -7.46 10.71
N ILE A 612 1.17 -7.68 11.90
CA ILE A 612 1.58 -6.62 12.84
C ILE A 612 2.60 -5.66 12.20
N THR A 613 3.50 -6.20 11.37
CA THR A 613 4.47 -5.41 10.61
C THR A 613 3.81 -4.60 9.50
N GLY A 614 2.93 -5.23 8.72
CA GLY A 614 2.18 -4.58 7.65
C GLY A 614 1.31 -3.44 8.18
N ALA A 615 0.60 -3.67 9.28
CA ALA A 615 -0.21 -2.66 9.98
C ALA A 615 0.62 -1.44 10.41
N GLY A 616 1.73 -1.69 11.12
CA GLY A 616 2.63 -0.65 11.60
C GLY A 616 3.21 0.19 10.47
N ALA A 617 3.71 -0.47 9.41
CA ALA A 617 4.26 0.19 8.23
C ALA A 617 3.20 0.98 7.43
N THR A 618 1.97 0.45 7.31
CA THR A 618 0.87 1.12 6.60
C THR A 618 0.47 2.41 7.32
N GLN A 619 0.12 2.30 8.60
CA GLN A 619 -0.41 3.43 9.37
C GLN A 619 0.64 4.49 9.73
N ALA A 620 1.91 4.09 9.93
CA ALA A 620 2.97 5.07 10.15
C ALA A 620 3.21 5.94 8.90
N ALA A 621 3.21 5.32 7.71
CA ALA A 621 3.41 6.02 6.46
C ALA A 621 2.22 6.93 6.07
N ASP A 622 0.98 6.44 6.21
CA ASP A 622 -0.25 7.23 5.96
C ASP A 622 -0.31 8.45 6.88
N MET A 623 -0.13 8.25 8.19
CA MET A 623 -0.12 9.36 9.14
C MET A 623 1.00 10.38 8.83
N MET A 624 2.14 9.93 8.30
CA MET A 624 3.24 10.83 7.94
C MET A 624 3.01 11.61 6.65
N GLN A 625 2.28 11.06 5.67
CA GLN A 625 1.75 11.84 4.54
C GLN A 625 0.83 12.95 5.06
N ASP A 626 -0.10 12.61 5.96
CA ASP A 626 -1.06 13.56 6.50
C ASP A 626 -0.41 14.63 7.38
N LEU A 627 0.58 14.26 8.20
CA LEU A 627 1.39 15.20 8.98
C LEU A 627 2.23 16.12 8.08
N LYS A 628 2.65 15.68 6.88
CA LYS A 628 3.26 16.57 5.88
C LYS A 628 2.22 17.55 5.35
N THR A 629 1.04 17.08 4.96
CA THR A 629 -0.09 17.93 4.51
C THR A 629 -0.37 19.03 5.54
N GLY A 630 -0.53 18.63 6.81
CA GLY A 630 -0.78 19.55 7.90
C GLY A 630 0.36 20.52 8.17
N HIS A 631 1.62 20.06 8.14
CA HIS A 631 2.79 20.93 8.28
C HIS A 631 2.86 22.03 7.21
N LEU A 632 2.61 21.68 5.94
CA LEU A 632 2.57 22.65 4.84
C LEU A 632 1.39 23.63 4.96
N LEU A 633 0.29 23.22 5.59
CA LEU A 633 -0.87 24.08 5.86
C LEU A 633 -0.77 24.84 7.20
N GLY A 634 0.26 24.61 8.03
CA GLY A 634 0.33 25.15 9.39
C GLY A 634 -0.68 24.53 10.39
N ALA A 635 -1.26 23.39 10.07
CA ALA A 635 -2.19 22.67 10.95
C ALA A 635 -1.48 22.11 12.20
N SER A 636 -2.19 22.07 13.33
CA SER A 636 -1.65 21.53 14.57
C SER A 636 -1.51 19.99 14.51
N PRO A 637 -0.30 19.41 14.66
CA PRO A 637 -0.10 17.97 14.58
C PRO A 637 -0.83 17.22 15.70
N ARG A 638 -1.02 17.86 16.87
CA ARG A 638 -1.85 17.32 17.96
C ARG A 638 -3.32 17.14 17.56
N LYS A 639 -3.87 18.04 16.74
CA LYS A 639 -5.25 17.93 16.25
C LYS A 639 -5.38 16.86 15.17
N GLN A 640 -4.38 16.76 14.28
CA GLN A 640 -4.31 15.67 13.30
C GLN A 640 -4.17 14.30 13.96
N PHE A 641 -3.38 14.17 15.02
CA PHE A 641 -3.29 12.93 15.81
C PHE A 641 -4.65 12.47 16.35
N VAL A 642 -5.46 13.41 16.89
CA VAL A 642 -6.84 13.10 17.31
C VAL A 642 -7.72 12.68 16.12
N ALA A 643 -7.59 13.35 14.97
CA ALA A 643 -8.31 12.99 13.75
C ALA A 643 -7.94 11.59 13.24
N GLN A 644 -6.64 11.23 13.28
CA GLN A 644 -6.14 9.90 12.93
C GLN A 644 -6.75 8.83 13.85
N LEU A 645 -6.75 9.04 15.16
CA LEU A 645 -7.32 8.09 16.13
C LEU A 645 -8.83 7.86 15.90
N VAL A 646 -9.59 8.93 15.67
CA VAL A 646 -11.04 8.83 15.41
C VAL A 646 -11.32 8.19 14.05
N GLY A 647 -10.56 8.54 13.02
CA GLY A 647 -10.66 7.94 11.69
C GLY A 647 -10.36 6.44 11.69
N VAL A 648 -9.30 6.02 12.39
CA VAL A 648 -8.98 4.60 12.64
C VAL A 648 -10.14 3.89 13.34
N ALA A 649 -10.69 4.47 14.42
CA ALA A 649 -11.79 3.87 15.18
C ALA A 649 -13.02 3.60 14.30
N VAL A 650 -13.43 4.55 13.47
CA VAL A 650 -14.56 4.36 12.53
C VAL A 650 -14.19 3.40 11.41
N GLY A 651 -12.98 3.50 10.87
CA GLY A 651 -12.49 2.60 9.82
C GLY A 651 -12.50 1.13 10.26
N ILE A 652 -12.15 0.81 11.51
CA ILE A 652 -12.24 -0.54 12.08
C ILE A 652 -13.68 -1.06 12.07
N LEU A 653 -14.65 -0.25 12.54
CA LEU A 653 -16.06 -0.62 12.60
C LEU A 653 -16.68 -0.84 11.21
N VAL A 654 -16.12 -0.21 10.19
CA VAL A 654 -16.59 -0.30 8.79
C VAL A 654 -15.87 -1.38 7.99
N CYS A 655 -14.56 -1.57 8.19
CA CYS A 655 -13.76 -2.48 7.36
C CYS A 655 -14.12 -3.96 7.59
N VAL A 656 -14.39 -4.34 8.85
CA VAL A 656 -14.67 -5.74 9.20
C VAL A 656 -16.01 -6.23 8.64
N PRO A 657 -17.15 -5.54 8.79
CA PRO A 657 -18.41 -5.97 8.19
C PRO A 657 -18.36 -6.06 6.66
N ILE A 658 -17.68 -5.11 6.01
CA ILE A 658 -17.55 -5.12 4.54
C ILE A 658 -16.63 -6.26 4.08
N TYR A 659 -15.59 -6.61 4.85
CA TYR A 659 -14.75 -7.77 4.56
C TYR A 659 -15.54 -9.07 4.68
N MET A 660 -16.27 -9.25 5.78
CA MET A 660 -17.12 -10.43 5.98
C MET A 660 -18.21 -10.53 4.90
N LEU A 661 -18.80 -9.40 4.48
CA LEU A 661 -19.71 -9.33 3.34
C LEU A 661 -19.05 -9.83 2.04
N PHE A 662 -17.87 -9.33 1.69
CA PHE A 662 -17.19 -9.76 0.46
C PHE A 662 -16.77 -11.23 0.46
N MET A 663 -16.31 -11.75 1.60
CA MET A 663 -15.97 -13.17 1.75
C MET A 663 -17.22 -14.07 1.70
N LYS A 664 -18.32 -13.65 2.35
CA LYS A 664 -19.59 -14.40 2.33
C LYS A 664 -20.26 -14.37 0.95
N ALA A 665 -20.16 -13.27 0.21
CA ALA A 665 -20.69 -13.14 -1.15
C ALA A 665 -19.83 -13.88 -2.21
N ASN A 666 -18.57 -14.21 -1.88
CA ASN A 666 -17.64 -14.89 -2.78
C ASN A 666 -16.92 -16.03 -2.04
N PRO A 667 -17.66 -17.08 -1.61
CA PRO A 667 -17.09 -18.21 -0.89
C PRO A 667 -16.07 -18.93 -1.76
N TRP A 668 -14.97 -19.35 -1.17
CA TRP A 668 -13.83 -19.94 -1.87
C TRP A 668 -14.06 -21.40 -2.26
N MET A 669 -15.01 -22.04 -1.57
CA MET A 669 -15.49 -23.39 -1.81
C MET A 669 -17.01 -23.35 -2.03
N ILE A 670 -17.50 -24.12 -3.00
CA ILE A 670 -18.93 -24.39 -3.22
C ILE A 670 -19.08 -25.92 -3.24
N ASN A 671 -19.92 -26.47 -2.36
CA ASN A 671 -20.23 -27.91 -2.29
C ASN A 671 -19.00 -28.86 -2.16
N GLY A 672 -17.84 -28.36 -1.73
CA GLY A 672 -16.58 -29.12 -1.63
C GLY A 672 -15.59 -28.86 -2.77
N GLU A 673 -15.98 -28.09 -3.79
CA GLU A 673 -15.14 -27.75 -4.96
C GLU A 673 -14.70 -26.28 -4.92
N THR A 674 -13.57 -25.95 -5.56
CA THR A 674 -13.07 -24.57 -5.65
C THR A 674 -13.97 -23.70 -6.52
N ASN A 675 -14.44 -22.58 -5.98
CA ASN A 675 -15.29 -21.64 -6.71
C ASN A 675 -14.49 -20.87 -7.81
N PRO A 676 -14.83 -21.00 -9.11
CA PRO A 676 -14.17 -20.24 -10.16
C PRO A 676 -14.49 -18.74 -10.12
N ASP A 677 -15.65 -18.36 -9.58
CA ASP A 677 -16.14 -16.98 -9.49
C ASP A 677 -15.73 -16.29 -8.16
N ALA A 678 -14.83 -16.90 -7.39
CA ALA A 678 -14.29 -16.30 -6.18
C ALA A 678 -13.40 -15.10 -6.50
N LEU A 679 -13.33 -14.14 -5.57
CA LEU A 679 -12.38 -13.02 -5.69
C LEU A 679 -10.93 -13.56 -5.74
N PRO A 680 -10.06 -13.04 -6.62
CA PRO A 680 -8.74 -13.62 -6.85
C PRO A 680 -7.78 -13.48 -5.66
N VAL A 681 -8.02 -12.47 -4.78
CA VAL A 681 -7.24 -12.09 -3.59
C VAL A 681 -5.75 -12.44 -3.69
N PRO A 682 -5.04 -11.83 -4.65
CA PRO A 682 -3.71 -12.28 -5.05
C PRO A 682 -2.64 -12.00 -3.99
N ALA A 683 -2.81 -10.96 -3.16
CA ALA A 683 -1.92 -10.72 -2.03
C ALA A 683 -2.01 -11.83 -0.98
N ALA A 684 -3.20 -12.32 -0.65
CA ALA A 684 -3.35 -13.44 0.28
C ALA A 684 -2.67 -14.71 -0.23
N HIS A 685 -2.74 -15.00 -1.54
CA HIS A 685 -2.00 -16.11 -2.14
C HIS A 685 -0.48 -15.96 -1.95
N ALA A 686 0.06 -14.76 -2.20
CA ALA A 686 1.48 -14.46 -2.00
C ALA A 686 1.93 -14.57 -0.52
N TRP A 687 1.08 -14.16 0.42
CA TRP A 687 1.36 -14.25 1.85
C TRP A 687 1.25 -15.70 2.37
N LYS A 688 0.21 -16.44 1.95
CA LYS A 688 0.02 -17.88 2.20
C LYS A 688 1.23 -18.67 1.73
N ALA A 689 1.62 -18.51 0.46
CA ALA A 689 2.75 -19.22 -0.15
C ALA A 689 4.06 -19.00 0.63
N MET A 690 4.37 -17.76 1.02
CA MET A 690 5.56 -17.48 1.81
C MET A 690 5.51 -18.15 3.20
N ALA A 691 4.35 -18.13 3.87
CA ALA A 691 4.21 -18.73 5.19
C ALA A 691 4.27 -20.27 5.13
N THR A 692 3.69 -20.91 4.11
CA THR A 692 3.76 -22.36 3.92
C THR A 692 5.15 -22.82 3.52
N LEU A 693 5.88 -22.07 2.68
CA LEU A 693 7.28 -22.37 2.34
C LEU A 693 8.17 -22.42 3.59
N LEU A 694 8.02 -21.43 4.48
CA LEU A 694 8.82 -21.33 5.69
C LEU A 694 8.43 -22.33 6.78
N ALA A 695 7.22 -22.87 6.72
CA ALA A 695 6.77 -23.92 7.64
C ALA A 695 7.09 -25.34 7.14
N GLY A 696 6.97 -25.57 5.82
CA GLY A 696 7.06 -26.89 5.20
C GLY A 696 8.29 -27.15 4.32
N GLY A 697 9.21 -26.18 4.20
CA GLY A 697 10.42 -26.30 3.40
C GLY A 697 10.20 -26.22 1.89
N PHE A 698 11.27 -26.46 1.12
CA PHE A 698 11.25 -26.39 -0.35
C PHE A 698 10.34 -27.44 -1.01
N ASP A 699 9.98 -28.51 -0.29
CA ASP A 699 9.02 -29.53 -0.75
C ASP A 699 7.60 -28.97 -0.99
N GLN A 700 7.33 -27.72 -0.57
CA GLN A 700 6.09 -26.99 -0.87
C GLN A 700 6.09 -26.33 -2.26
N LEU A 701 7.22 -26.33 -2.97
CA LEU A 701 7.30 -25.85 -4.35
C LEU A 701 6.72 -26.89 -5.33
N PRO A 702 5.97 -26.47 -6.35
CA PRO A 702 5.64 -27.30 -7.51
C PRO A 702 6.89 -27.79 -8.23
N THR A 703 6.77 -28.91 -8.94
CA THR A 703 7.85 -29.52 -9.72
C THR A 703 8.54 -28.49 -10.62
N HIS A 704 9.87 -28.39 -10.51
CA HIS A 704 10.71 -27.46 -11.26
C HIS A 704 10.49 -25.96 -11.02
N ALA A 705 9.62 -25.57 -10.07
CA ALA A 705 9.41 -24.17 -9.71
C ALA A 705 10.65 -23.52 -9.08
N GLU A 706 11.62 -24.29 -8.59
CA GLU A 706 12.91 -23.78 -8.11
C GLU A 706 13.66 -22.96 -9.17
N TRP A 707 13.58 -23.36 -10.44
CA TRP A 707 14.19 -22.61 -11.56
C TRP A 707 13.47 -21.29 -11.83
N GLY A 708 12.14 -21.30 -11.71
CA GLY A 708 11.33 -20.10 -11.78
C GLY A 708 11.65 -19.13 -10.63
N VAL A 709 11.79 -19.65 -9.41
CA VAL A 709 12.21 -18.87 -8.23
C VAL A 709 13.61 -18.27 -8.43
N VAL A 710 14.59 -19.03 -8.92
CA VAL A 710 15.94 -18.50 -9.21
C VAL A 710 15.88 -17.37 -10.25
N GLY A 711 15.15 -17.56 -11.35
CA GLY A 711 14.96 -16.53 -12.37
C GLY A 711 14.28 -15.27 -11.82
N GLY A 712 13.27 -15.45 -10.96
CA GLY A 712 12.55 -14.36 -10.30
C GLY A 712 13.41 -13.60 -9.28
N LEU A 713 14.20 -14.30 -8.48
CA LEU A 713 15.18 -13.69 -7.56
C LEU A 713 16.22 -12.86 -8.33
N LEU A 714 16.75 -13.39 -9.43
CA LEU A 714 17.72 -12.67 -10.29
C LEU A 714 17.09 -11.41 -10.89
N PHE A 715 15.90 -11.51 -11.49
CA PHE A 715 15.21 -10.37 -12.10
C PHE A 715 14.84 -9.30 -11.06
N GLY A 716 14.24 -9.71 -9.94
CA GLY A 716 13.87 -8.82 -8.83
C GLY A 716 15.08 -8.15 -8.17
N THR A 717 16.26 -8.77 -8.18
CA THR A 717 17.50 -8.14 -7.72
C THR A 717 18.10 -7.21 -8.77
N MET A 718 18.12 -7.64 -10.03
CA MET A 718 18.71 -6.89 -11.14
C MET A 718 18.00 -5.55 -11.39
N VAL A 719 16.67 -5.52 -11.38
CA VAL A 719 15.90 -4.33 -11.77
C VAL A 719 16.14 -3.12 -10.84
N PRO A 720 16.07 -3.22 -9.50
CA PRO A 720 16.43 -2.13 -8.61
C PRO A 720 17.89 -1.68 -8.73
N ILE A 721 18.82 -2.62 -8.96
CA ILE A 721 20.25 -2.30 -9.16
C ILE A 721 20.43 -1.48 -10.44
N LEU A 722 19.88 -1.94 -11.57
CA LEU A 722 19.92 -1.21 -12.84
C LEU A 722 19.27 0.17 -12.73
N ARG A 723 18.17 0.30 -11.97
CA ARG A 723 17.50 1.60 -11.74
C ARG A 723 18.40 2.57 -10.99
N LYS A 724 19.21 2.08 -10.05
CA LYS A 724 20.18 2.89 -9.30
C LYS A 724 21.41 3.25 -10.12
N LEU A 725 21.89 2.36 -10.98
CA LEU A 725 23.05 2.59 -11.86
C LEU A 725 22.70 3.47 -13.07
N HIS A 726 21.48 3.36 -13.59
CA HIS A 726 21.00 4.06 -14.79
C HIS A 726 19.65 4.77 -14.54
N PRO A 727 19.60 5.79 -13.67
CA PRO A 727 18.36 6.51 -13.33
C PRO A 727 17.68 7.19 -14.53
N ASN A 728 18.42 7.44 -15.62
CA ASN A 728 17.92 8.05 -16.84
C ASN A 728 17.13 7.08 -17.75
N TRP A 729 17.13 5.78 -17.47
CA TRP A 729 16.44 4.77 -18.29
C TRP A 729 14.92 4.77 -18.04
N ARG A 730 14.22 5.67 -18.74
CA ARG A 730 12.77 5.94 -18.60
C ARG A 730 11.84 4.73 -18.77
N PHE A 731 12.31 3.65 -19.41
CA PHE A 731 11.54 2.44 -19.69
C PHE A 731 11.99 1.20 -18.91
N LEU A 732 12.92 1.33 -17.95
CA LEU A 732 13.34 0.20 -17.12
C LEU A 732 12.16 -0.23 -16.20
N PRO A 733 11.64 -1.47 -16.32
CA PRO A 733 10.41 -1.90 -15.66
C PRO A 733 10.50 -1.82 -14.14
N SER A 734 9.36 -1.76 -13.47
CA SER A 734 9.27 -1.88 -12.01
C SER A 734 9.19 -3.35 -11.62
N GLY A 735 10.18 -3.86 -10.89
CA GLY A 735 10.25 -5.28 -10.51
C GLY A 735 9.05 -5.71 -9.68
N LEU A 736 8.68 -4.92 -8.67
CA LEU A 736 7.44 -5.10 -7.89
C LEU A 736 6.19 -5.23 -8.78
N ALA A 737 6.00 -4.31 -9.73
CA ALA A 737 4.81 -4.29 -10.59
C ALA A 737 4.81 -5.46 -11.60
N PHE A 738 5.98 -5.82 -12.11
CA PHE A 738 6.16 -6.97 -12.98
C PHE A 738 5.86 -8.28 -12.22
N GLY A 739 6.34 -8.44 -10.99
CA GLY A 739 6.05 -9.60 -10.13
C GLY A 739 4.57 -9.69 -9.72
N ILE A 740 3.89 -8.56 -9.51
CA ILE A 740 2.44 -8.51 -9.26
C ILE A 740 1.64 -9.13 -10.42
N ALA A 741 2.08 -8.95 -11.67
CA ALA A 741 1.37 -9.48 -12.83
C ALA A 741 1.39 -11.02 -12.95
N PHE A 742 2.18 -11.72 -12.14
CA PHE A 742 2.19 -13.19 -12.04
C PHE A 742 1.12 -13.71 -11.07
N ILE A 743 0.66 -12.86 -10.14
CA ILE A 743 -0.30 -13.24 -9.10
C ILE A 743 -1.72 -12.72 -9.42
N VAL A 744 -1.81 -11.62 -10.16
CA VAL A 744 -3.06 -11.02 -10.67
C VAL A 744 -3.38 -11.57 -12.08
N PRO A 745 -4.63 -11.97 -12.37
CA PRO A 745 -5.08 -12.31 -13.72
C PRO A 745 -4.72 -11.25 -14.78
N ALA A 746 -4.36 -11.69 -15.99
CA ALA A 746 -3.84 -10.82 -17.05
C ALA A 746 -4.82 -9.71 -17.44
N PHE A 747 -6.13 -10.01 -17.53
CA PHE A 747 -7.15 -9.03 -17.89
C PHE A 747 -7.19 -7.78 -16.98
N TYR A 748 -6.90 -7.90 -15.67
CA TYR A 748 -6.79 -6.74 -14.78
C TYR A 748 -5.57 -5.89 -15.15
N SER A 749 -4.41 -6.52 -15.33
CA SER A 749 -3.16 -5.85 -15.73
C SER A 749 -3.30 -5.13 -17.08
N LEU A 750 -4.05 -5.73 -18.02
CA LEU A 750 -4.34 -5.15 -19.33
C LEU A 750 -5.36 -4.00 -19.27
N ALA A 751 -6.38 -4.08 -18.41
CA ALA A 751 -7.30 -2.96 -18.17
C ALA A 751 -6.59 -1.75 -17.53
N MET A 752 -5.68 -1.98 -16.59
CA MET A 752 -4.80 -0.94 -16.03
C MET A 752 -3.83 -0.38 -17.09
N LEU A 753 -3.25 -1.22 -17.95
CA LEU A 753 -2.43 -0.77 -19.09
C LEU A 753 -3.25 0.12 -20.03
N PHE A 754 -4.48 -0.27 -20.38
CA PHE A 754 -5.35 0.50 -21.25
C PHE A 754 -5.68 1.88 -20.66
N GLY A 755 -6.03 1.95 -19.37
CA GLY A 755 -6.23 3.22 -18.65
C GLY A 755 -5.00 4.13 -18.68
N ALA A 756 -3.80 3.56 -18.48
CA ALA A 756 -2.55 4.30 -18.55
C ALA A 756 -2.20 4.78 -19.98
N VAL A 757 -2.52 3.99 -21.01
CA VAL A 757 -2.34 4.36 -22.42
C VAL A 757 -3.28 5.52 -22.80
N VAL A 758 -4.56 5.44 -22.44
CA VAL A 758 -5.50 6.55 -22.66
C VAL A 758 -5.05 7.81 -21.91
N PHE A 759 -4.54 7.68 -20.68
CA PHE A 759 -3.96 8.81 -19.95
C PHE A 759 -2.72 9.40 -20.65
N MET A 760 -1.81 8.59 -21.19
CA MET A 760 -0.67 9.09 -21.98
C MET A 760 -1.12 9.86 -23.22
N ILE A 761 -2.09 9.33 -23.96
CA ILE A 761 -2.68 9.98 -25.14
C ILE A 761 -3.34 11.31 -24.76
N TRP A 762 -4.20 11.31 -23.74
CA TRP A 762 -4.86 12.51 -23.25
C TRP A 762 -3.85 13.56 -22.74
N LYS A 763 -2.79 13.13 -22.02
CA LYS A 763 -1.72 14.00 -21.55
C LYS A 763 -0.91 14.62 -22.68
N HIS A 764 -0.71 13.90 -23.78
CA HIS A 764 0.00 14.41 -24.96
C HIS A 764 -0.81 15.51 -25.66
N TYR A 765 -2.12 15.30 -25.87
CA TYR A 765 -2.97 16.26 -26.59
C TYR A 765 -3.52 17.39 -25.72
N ARG A 766 -3.74 17.17 -24.42
CA ARG A 766 -4.26 18.17 -23.46
C ARG A 766 -3.57 18.05 -22.09
N PRO A 767 -2.33 18.56 -21.96
CA PRO A 767 -1.54 18.45 -20.73
C PRO A 767 -2.18 19.20 -19.54
N ASP A 768 -2.90 20.29 -19.77
CA ASP A 768 -3.46 21.09 -18.67
C ASP A 768 -4.80 20.53 -18.17
N ASP A 769 -5.66 20.02 -19.06
CA ASP A 769 -6.85 19.24 -18.67
C ASP A 769 -6.45 17.98 -17.86
N THR A 770 -5.38 17.28 -18.25
CA THR A 770 -4.90 16.09 -17.48
C THR A 770 -4.35 16.46 -16.11
N LYS A 771 -3.56 17.53 -15.99
CA LYS A 771 -3.12 18.04 -14.67
C LYS A 771 -4.30 18.46 -13.79
N ALA A 772 -5.32 19.10 -14.37
CA ALA A 772 -6.47 19.58 -13.63
C ALA A 772 -7.42 18.45 -13.20
N LEU A 773 -7.72 17.50 -14.09
CA LEU A 773 -8.83 16.55 -13.91
C LEU A 773 -8.41 15.08 -13.81
N GLY A 774 -7.20 14.70 -14.20
CA GLY A 774 -6.78 13.29 -14.29
C GLY A 774 -7.00 12.51 -12.99
N PHE A 775 -6.53 13.05 -11.87
CA PHE A 775 -6.76 12.47 -10.54
C PHE A 775 -8.25 12.42 -10.15
N ALA A 776 -9.02 13.47 -10.46
CA ALA A 776 -10.44 13.54 -10.11
C ALA A 776 -11.27 12.51 -10.88
N ILE A 777 -11.05 12.37 -12.19
CA ILE A 777 -11.72 11.37 -13.04
C ILE A 777 -11.36 9.96 -12.57
N ALA A 778 -10.07 9.68 -12.39
CA ALA A 778 -9.60 8.37 -11.96
C ALA A 778 -10.15 7.96 -10.58
N SER A 779 -10.14 8.89 -9.62
CA SER A 779 -10.72 8.68 -8.28
C SER A 779 -12.23 8.45 -8.35
N GLY A 780 -12.93 9.18 -9.23
CA GLY A 780 -14.36 9.00 -9.47
C GLY A 780 -14.67 7.59 -9.95
N LEU A 781 -13.99 7.14 -11.00
CA LEU A 781 -14.15 5.78 -11.56
C LEU A 781 -13.96 4.68 -10.51
N ILE A 782 -12.87 4.77 -9.72
CA ILE A 782 -12.53 3.78 -8.68
C ILE A 782 -13.56 3.80 -7.55
N ALA A 783 -13.97 4.99 -7.08
CA ALA A 783 -14.97 5.12 -6.02
C ALA A 783 -16.37 4.62 -6.47
N GLY A 784 -16.76 4.90 -7.72
CA GLY A 784 -18.05 4.50 -8.28
C GLY A 784 -18.22 2.99 -8.37
N GLU A 785 -17.29 2.29 -9.02
CA GLU A 785 -17.30 0.82 -9.06
C GLU A 785 -17.07 0.22 -7.66
N GLY A 786 -16.14 0.76 -6.86
CA GLY A 786 -15.84 0.23 -5.52
C GLY A 786 -17.02 0.28 -4.54
N LEU A 787 -17.85 1.33 -4.61
CA LEU A 787 -19.09 1.43 -3.84
C LEU A 787 -20.18 0.52 -4.40
N MET A 788 -20.34 0.48 -5.72
CA MET A 788 -21.33 -0.40 -6.33
C MET A 788 -20.98 -1.88 -6.11
N GLY A 789 -19.69 -2.23 -5.98
CA GLY A 789 -19.22 -3.55 -5.57
C GLY A 789 -19.80 -4.04 -4.23
N ILE A 790 -20.05 -3.14 -3.27
CA ILE A 790 -20.77 -3.49 -2.03
C ILE A 790 -22.24 -3.81 -2.33
N VAL A 791 -22.90 -2.97 -3.13
CA VAL A 791 -24.31 -3.16 -3.50
C VAL A 791 -24.50 -4.47 -4.25
N THR A 792 -23.64 -4.78 -5.23
CA THR A 792 -23.68 -6.04 -5.98
C THR A 792 -23.34 -7.25 -5.11
N ALA A 793 -22.43 -7.14 -4.14
CA ALA A 793 -22.20 -8.19 -3.15
C ALA A 793 -23.44 -8.45 -2.26
N VAL A 794 -24.14 -7.40 -1.82
CA VAL A 794 -25.42 -7.53 -1.08
C VAL A 794 -26.51 -8.14 -1.97
N MET A 795 -26.63 -7.71 -3.22
CA MET A 795 -27.57 -8.30 -4.20
C MET A 795 -27.29 -9.78 -4.44
N LYS A 796 -26.02 -10.18 -4.62
CA LYS A 796 -25.59 -11.57 -4.76
C LYS A 796 -25.96 -12.42 -3.53
N MET A 797 -25.79 -11.89 -2.31
CA MET A 797 -26.27 -12.57 -1.09
C MET A 797 -27.80 -12.64 -0.98
N ALA A 798 -28.53 -11.71 -1.59
CA ALA A 798 -29.99 -11.72 -1.64
C ALA A 798 -30.56 -12.66 -2.71
N GLY A 799 -29.72 -13.43 -3.42
CA GLY A 799 -30.12 -14.33 -4.49
C GLY A 799 -30.42 -13.64 -5.83
N LEU A 800 -30.07 -12.35 -5.97
CA LEU A 800 -30.12 -11.66 -7.25
C LEU A 800 -28.85 -11.99 -8.05
N GLY A 801 -28.98 -12.12 -9.36
CA GLY A 801 -27.87 -12.41 -10.26
C GLY A 801 -28.12 -11.88 -11.68
N PRO A 802 -27.29 -12.28 -12.64
CA PRO A 802 -27.44 -11.92 -14.06
C PRO A 802 -28.85 -12.23 -14.59
N ILE A 803 -29.33 -11.37 -15.49
CA ILE A 803 -30.63 -11.57 -16.18
C ILE A 803 -30.49 -12.58 -17.34
N SER A 804 -29.26 -12.90 -17.75
CA SER A 804 -28.92 -13.80 -18.86
C SER A 804 -29.09 -15.29 -18.53
N GLY A 805 -30.34 -15.72 -18.38
CA GLY A 805 -30.78 -17.08 -18.69
C GLY A 805 -31.71 -17.04 -19.91
N HIS A 806 -31.28 -17.62 -21.03
CA HIS A 806 -31.96 -17.64 -22.34
C HIS A 806 -31.97 -16.31 -23.13
N PHE A 807 -30.93 -16.13 -23.97
CA PHE A 807 -31.04 -15.53 -25.31
C PHE A 807 -30.12 -16.28 -26.28
#